data_AF-A0AAN7I646-F1
#
_entry.id   AF-A0AAN7I646-F1
#
_cell.length_a   1.000
_cell.length_b   1.000
_cell.length_c   1.000
_cell.angle_alpha   90.00
_cell.angle_beta   90.00
_cell.angle_gamma   90.00
#
_symmetry.space_group_name_H-M   'P 1'
#
loop_
_entity.id
_entity.type
_entity.pdbx_description
1 polymer ?
#
loop_
_entity_poly.entity_id
_entity_poly.type
_entity_poly.pdbx_seq_one_letter_code
_entity_poly.pdbx_strand_id
1 'polypeptide(L)'
;MKRCFASFVAMGKRLMKRQHTMEEVEKSIEDKHERSKVLEGLLGYILNSTQEAAVVPPYVALAVRPNPGFWEFVKVNANDLTVDSISASEYLKFKESIFDENWANDENALEIDFGALDFSTPRMTISSSIGNGASFISTFMTSRLHEKCGSEKLLLEYLQDLNHHGENLIINTNLDTVAKLQNALVKAELFVSAFPKDTPYQNFEQRFKDWGFEKGWGNTAERVKETIRLLSEVLQAPDPAKLELLFSRLPTIFNIVIFSPHGYFGQSDVLGLPDTGGQVVYILDQVRSLEEELLLRIKQQGLVVKPQILVVTRLIPDARGTKCDQELEPIVNTKHSHILRVPFQTEDGVLRQWVSRFDIYPYLERFAEDATARILEHMERKPDLIIGNYSDGNLVASLMASKLGITQGTIAHALEKTKYEDSDAKWKELESKYHFSCQFTADIISMNATDFIITSTYQEIAGSKDRPGQYESHEAFSMPGLYRVVSGINVFDPKFNIAAPGADQSVYFPYSERQSRVTSFHPAIEELLYSKEDNNEHIGYLADRKKPIIFSMARLDTVKNISGLTEWYGKNKRLRSLVNLVIVAGFFDPSKSKDREEIAEIKKMHALIEKYQLKGQIRWIAAQTDRYRNGELYRCIADTKGAFVQPALYEAFGLTVIEAMNCGLPAFATNQGGPAEIIIDGISGFHIDPNNGDESSNKIADFFEKCKTDAEYWNKMSKAGLQRIYECYTWKIYANKVLNMGAIYGFWRQLNKEQKLAKQRYIHMFYNLQFRNLASNVPIPSEVPQQPTRAAKTKPKQSAPAARTGLQQPTPAVISKPQQPVLTSKIEPQPTPRNEDQKQLGQPQARCPWSWWCFILGSLFVSYYVLRKFDFYSPK
;
A
#
# COMPACT_ATOMS: atom_id res chain seq x y z
N MET A 1 14.78 -27.36 30.36
CA MET A 1 15.28 -26.03 30.76
C MET A 1 16.79 -26.00 30.91
N LYS A 2 17.40 -26.53 31.98
CA LYS A 2 18.87 -26.45 32.18
C LYS A 2 19.70 -26.97 31.00
N ARG A 3 19.32 -28.13 30.42
CA ARG A 3 19.92 -28.67 29.18
C ARG A 3 19.83 -27.68 28.01
N CYS A 4 18.63 -27.13 27.76
CA CYS A 4 18.39 -26.19 26.67
C CYS A 4 19.23 -24.90 26.81
N PHE A 5 19.20 -24.26 27.98
CA PHE A 5 19.95 -23.03 28.21
C PHE A 5 21.47 -23.25 28.21
N ALA A 6 21.94 -24.40 28.70
CA ALA A 6 23.34 -24.80 28.54
C ALA A 6 23.72 -24.95 27.06
N SER A 7 22.85 -25.52 26.22
CA SER A 7 23.05 -25.61 24.77
C SER A 7 23.08 -24.23 24.10
N PHE A 8 22.19 -23.32 24.52
CA PHE A 8 22.13 -21.96 23.98
C PHE A 8 23.47 -21.22 24.16
N VAL A 9 24.06 -21.27 25.36
CA VAL A 9 25.32 -20.59 25.71
C VAL A 9 26.58 -21.33 25.23
N ALA A 10 26.48 -22.61 24.84
CA ALA A 10 27.63 -23.44 24.49
C ALA A 10 28.48 -22.88 23.34
N MET A 11 27.87 -22.14 22.40
CA MET A 11 28.55 -21.56 21.24
C MET A 11 29.06 -20.13 21.47
N GLY A 12 29.02 -19.62 22.71
CA GLY A 12 29.52 -18.27 23.03
C GLY A 12 28.55 -17.14 22.68
N LYS A 13 29.09 -15.93 22.47
CA LYS A 13 28.30 -14.73 22.14
C LYS A 13 27.68 -14.88 20.74
N ARG A 14 26.35 -14.81 20.63
CA ARG A 14 25.64 -14.87 19.34
C ARG A 14 24.21 -14.37 19.43
N LEU A 15 23.66 -13.92 18.31
CA LEU A 15 22.23 -13.66 18.16
C LEU A 15 21.55 -14.91 17.59
N MET A 16 20.55 -15.42 18.29
CA MET A 16 19.76 -16.58 17.86
C MET A 16 18.37 -16.12 17.42
N LYS A 17 17.92 -16.56 16.25
CA LYS A 17 16.53 -16.40 15.80
C LYS A 17 15.69 -17.57 16.32
N ARG A 18 14.36 -17.45 16.20
CA ARG A 18 13.41 -18.52 16.59
C ARG A 18 13.77 -19.90 16.04
N GLN A 19 14.24 -20.00 14.79
CA GLN A 19 14.64 -21.28 14.21
C GLN A 19 15.85 -21.89 14.96
N HIS A 20 16.87 -21.09 15.25
CA HIS A 20 18.04 -21.54 16.00
C HIS A 20 17.67 -21.98 17.43
N THR A 21 16.78 -21.24 18.12
CA THR A 21 16.36 -21.64 19.47
C THR A 21 15.60 -22.96 19.46
N MET A 22 14.74 -23.18 18.45
CA MET A 22 14.01 -24.45 18.28
C MET A 22 14.94 -25.61 17.94
N GLU A 23 15.88 -25.44 17.00
CA GLU A 23 16.88 -26.45 16.65
C GLU A 23 17.71 -26.87 17.87
N GLU A 24 18.13 -25.92 18.70
CA GLU A 24 18.88 -26.21 19.92
C GLU A 24 18.03 -26.93 20.98
N VAL A 25 16.72 -26.66 21.05
CA VAL A 25 15.79 -27.44 21.88
C VAL A 25 15.67 -28.87 21.37
N GLU A 26 15.57 -29.06 20.05
CA GLU A 26 15.50 -30.40 19.44
C GLU A 26 16.76 -31.22 19.69
N LYS A 27 17.95 -30.59 19.64
CA LYS A 27 19.22 -31.24 19.99
C LYS A 27 19.32 -31.55 21.49
N SER A 28 18.77 -30.68 22.34
CA SER A 28 18.85 -30.82 23.80
C SER A 28 17.92 -31.88 24.40
N ILE A 29 16.86 -32.26 23.68
CA ILE A 29 15.83 -33.20 24.13
C ILE A 29 15.64 -34.28 23.05
N GLU A 30 16.43 -35.36 23.14
CA GLU A 30 16.40 -36.47 22.18
C GLU A 30 15.07 -37.26 22.21
N ASP A 31 14.46 -37.40 23.40
CA ASP A 31 13.18 -38.08 23.54
C ASP A 31 12.03 -37.24 22.97
N LYS A 32 11.38 -37.76 21.92
CA LYS A 32 10.31 -37.06 21.21
C LYS A 32 9.10 -36.76 22.09
N HIS A 33 8.78 -37.61 23.07
CA HIS A 33 7.62 -37.43 23.93
C HIS A 33 7.86 -36.39 25.02
N GLU A 34 9.05 -36.41 25.64
CA GLU A 34 9.52 -35.36 26.56
C GLU A 34 9.57 -34.01 25.85
N ARG A 35 10.10 -33.99 24.62
CA ARG A 35 10.16 -32.77 23.79
C ARG A 35 8.79 -32.20 23.49
N SER A 36 7.82 -33.02 23.09
CA SER A 36 6.44 -32.58 22.84
C SER A 36 5.84 -31.94 24.09
N LYS A 37 5.98 -32.59 25.26
CA LYS A 37 5.48 -32.05 26.53
C LYS A 37 6.10 -30.71 26.91
N VAL A 38 7.40 -30.52 26.67
CA VAL A 38 8.08 -29.24 26.94
C VAL A 38 7.61 -28.14 25.99
N LEU A 39 7.45 -28.47 24.70
CA LEU A 39 6.99 -27.53 23.68
C LEU A 39 5.49 -27.16 23.82
N GLU A 40 4.69 -28.05 24.37
CA GLU A 40 3.28 -27.80 24.73
C GLU A 40 3.12 -27.00 26.04
N GLY A 41 4.16 -26.95 26.87
CA GLY A 41 4.17 -26.25 28.16
C GLY A 41 4.55 -24.76 28.07
N LEU A 42 4.68 -24.11 29.23
CA LEU A 42 4.99 -22.67 29.34
C LEU A 42 6.32 -22.28 28.68
N LEU A 43 7.36 -23.11 28.83
CA LEU A 43 8.64 -22.84 28.17
C LEU A 43 8.50 -22.87 26.65
N GLY A 44 7.78 -23.87 26.13
CA GLY A 44 7.45 -23.95 24.71
C GLY A 44 6.69 -22.73 24.21
N TYR A 45 5.73 -22.24 24.99
CA TYR A 45 5.01 -20.99 24.69
C TYR A 45 5.94 -19.77 24.62
N ILE A 46 6.83 -19.60 25.61
CA ILE A 46 7.80 -18.48 25.63
C ILE A 46 8.76 -18.58 24.45
N LEU A 47 9.34 -19.75 24.19
CA LEU A 47 10.27 -19.95 23.08
C LEU A 47 9.60 -19.78 21.72
N ASN A 48 8.33 -20.21 21.56
CA ASN A 48 7.56 -19.98 20.34
C ASN A 48 7.23 -18.51 20.12
N SER A 49 7.02 -17.76 21.20
CA SER A 49 6.74 -16.32 21.16
C SER A 49 8.02 -15.47 21.07
N THR A 50 9.19 -16.08 21.30
CA THR A 50 10.49 -15.40 21.24
C THR A 50 10.87 -15.16 19.78
N GLN A 51 11.07 -13.89 19.41
CA GLN A 51 11.45 -13.50 18.04
C GLN A 51 12.97 -13.65 17.85
N GLU A 52 13.73 -13.21 18.84
CA GLU A 52 15.19 -13.36 18.89
C GLU A 52 15.69 -13.46 20.32
N ALA A 53 16.88 -14.06 20.47
CA ALA A 53 17.58 -14.24 21.72
C ALA A 53 19.05 -13.79 21.58
N ALA A 54 19.44 -12.79 22.35
CA ALA A 54 20.83 -12.33 22.47
C ALA A 54 21.55 -13.17 23.55
N VAL A 55 22.52 -13.97 23.12
CA VAL A 55 23.29 -14.86 24.00
C VAL A 55 24.61 -14.20 24.35
N VAL A 56 24.84 -13.95 25.64
CA VAL A 56 26.09 -13.42 26.20
C VAL A 56 26.37 -14.20 27.48
N PRO A 57 27.16 -15.29 27.43
CA PRO A 57 27.31 -16.21 28.56
C PRO A 57 27.73 -15.49 29.86
N PRO A 58 27.15 -15.87 31.02
CA PRO A 58 26.22 -16.99 31.24
C PRO A 58 24.75 -16.66 30.92
N TYR A 59 24.45 -15.48 30.38
CA TYR A 59 23.09 -15.00 30.20
C TYR A 59 22.54 -15.21 28.79
N VAL A 60 21.22 -15.38 28.72
CA VAL A 60 20.42 -15.41 27.50
C VAL A 60 19.30 -14.39 27.66
N ALA A 61 19.35 -13.30 26.89
CA ALA A 61 18.30 -12.29 26.85
C ALA A 61 17.32 -12.62 25.71
N LEU A 62 16.03 -12.75 26.01
CA LEU A 62 14.96 -13.11 25.07
C LEU A 62 14.09 -11.88 24.79
N ALA A 63 13.85 -11.60 23.51
CA ALA A 63 12.80 -10.68 23.07
C ALA A 63 11.53 -11.48 22.76
N VAL A 64 10.60 -11.49 23.73
CA VAL A 64 9.35 -12.25 23.69
C VAL A 64 8.25 -11.36 23.15
N ARG A 65 7.49 -11.85 22.19
CA ARG A 65 6.37 -11.16 21.57
C ARG A 65 5.10 -12.02 21.67
N PRO A 66 4.34 -11.93 22.78
CA PRO A 66 3.15 -12.76 23.00
C PRO A 66 2.03 -12.46 22.01
N ASN A 67 1.86 -11.18 21.66
CA ASN A 67 0.82 -10.68 20.78
C ASN A 67 1.36 -9.52 19.92
N PRO A 68 0.70 -9.19 18.79
CA PRO A 68 1.05 -8.02 18.00
C PRO A 68 1.05 -6.72 18.79
N GLY A 69 2.19 -6.01 18.74
CA GLY A 69 2.45 -4.76 19.46
C GLY A 69 2.88 -4.93 20.91
N PHE A 70 3.00 -6.15 21.43
CA PHE A 70 3.40 -6.40 22.82
C PHE A 70 4.75 -7.10 22.87
N TRP A 71 5.71 -6.42 23.46
CA TRP A 71 7.07 -6.93 23.66
C TRP A 71 7.39 -7.02 25.15
N GLU A 72 7.99 -8.15 25.54
CA GLU A 72 8.54 -8.40 26.85
C GLU A 72 10.01 -8.83 26.69
N PHE A 73 10.89 -8.23 27.47
CA PHE A 73 12.31 -8.57 27.45
C PHE A 73 12.69 -9.23 28.76
N VAL A 74 13.27 -10.43 28.67
CA VAL A 74 13.67 -11.21 29.85
C VAL A 74 15.09 -11.69 29.71
N LYS A 75 15.85 -11.69 30.81
CA LYS A 75 17.22 -12.18 30.89
C LYS A 75 17.25 -13.42 31.76
N VAL A 76 17.80 -14.51 31.24
CA VAL A 76 17.90 -15.79 31.96
C VAL A 76 19.36 -16.15 32.16
N ASN A 77 19.74 -16.50 33.39
CA ASN A 77 21.06 -17.06 33.69
C ASN A 77 21.05 -18.58 33.41
N ALA A 78 21.90 -19.05 32.51
CA ALA A 78 21.93 -20.46 32.10
C ALA A 78 22.40 -21.43 33.20
N ASN A 79 23.11 -20.95 34.23
CA ASN A 79 23.69 -21.79 35.27
C ASN A 79 22.66 -22.17 36.36
N ASP A 80 21.92 -21.17 36.85
CA ASP A 80 20.97 -21.29 37.97
C ASP A 80 19.50 -21.09 37.55
N LEU A 81 19.25 -20.68 36.30
CA LEU A 81 17.92 -20.41 35.73
C LEU A 81 17.16 -19.26 36.39
N THR A 82 17.86 -18.35 37.05
CA THR A 82 17.28 -17.07 37.49
C THR A 82 16.80 -16.25 36.28
N VAL A 83 15.65 -15.61 36.43
CA VAL A 83 14.98 -14.83 35.37
C VAL A 83 14.75 -13.41 35.87
N ASP A 84 15.30 -12.43 35.16
CA ASP A 84 15.08 -11.01 35.40
C ASP A 84 14.24 -10.43 34.25
N SER A 85 13.21 -9.64 34.58
CA SER A 85 12.61 -8.74 33.58
C SER A 85 13.59 -7.60 33.31
N ILE A 86 13.81 -7.27 32.04
CA ILE A 86 14.69 -6.19 31.62
C ILE A 86 13.94 -5.20 30.72
N SER A 87 14.48 -3.99 30.61
CA SER A 87 13.99 -2.96 29.68
C SER A 87 14.43 -3.23 28.24
N ALA A 88 13.79 -2.54 27.28
CA ALA A 88 14.23 -2.56 25.88
C ALA A 88 15.67 -2.04 25.73
N SER A 89 16.05 -0.99 26.47
CA SER A 89 17.43 -0.48 26.48
C SER A 89 18.43 -1.55 26.93
N GLU A 90 18.17 -2.25 28.03
CA GLU A 90 19.04 -3.31 28.53
C GLU A 90 19.14 -4.50 27.56
N TYR A 91 18.02 -4.89 26.93
CA TYR A 91 18.03 -5.92 25.89
C TYR A 91 18.91 -5.50 24.70
N LEU A 92 18.77 -4.25 24.24
CA LEU A 92 19.56 -3.73 23.13
C LEU A 92 21.05 -3.65 23.48
N LYS A 93 21.43 -3.27 24.71
CA LYS A 93 22.82 -3.34 25.19
C LYS A 93 23.37 -4.77 25.15
N PHE A 94 22.55 -5.75 25.55
CA PHE A 94 22.88 -7.17 25.43
C PHE A 94 23.14 -7.56 23.98
N LYS A 95 22.23 -7.17 23.07
CA LYS A 95 22.36 -7.41 21.63
C LYS A 95 23.61 -6.76 21.05
N GLU A 96 23.89 -5.51 21.42
CA GLU A 96 25.07 -4.76 20.98
C GLU A 96 26.37 -5.43 21.42
N SER A 97 26.45 -6.00 22.62
CA SER A 97 27.68 -6.62 23.13
C SER A 97 28.18 -7.83 22.30
N ILE A 98 27.33 -8.36 21.42
CA ILE A 98 27.65 -9.40 20.44
C ILE A 98 28.43 -8.81 19.25
N PHE A 99 28.14 -7.56 18.88
CA PHE A 99 28.69 -6.89 17.69
C PHE A 99 29.74 -5.82 18.02
N ASP A 100 29.55 -5.07 19.11
CA ASP A 100 30.37 -3.95 19.56
C ASP A 100 30.27 -3.80 21.10
N GLU A 101 31.18 -4.45 21.83
CA GLU A 101 31.20 -4.46 23.30
C GLU A 101 31.57 -3.10 23.91
N ASN A 102 32.33 -2.27 23.20
CA ASN A 102 32.66 -0.93 23.66
C ASN A 102 31.42 -0.04 23.63
N TRP A 103 30.66 -0.10 22.54
CA TRP A 103 29.39 0.63 22.41
C TRP A 103 28.35 0.20 23.44
N ALA A 104 28.22 -1.11 23.68
CA ALA A 104 27.26 -1.65 24.64
C ALA A 104 27.48 -1.14 26.07
N ASN A 105 28.74 -0.84 26.42
CA ASN A 105 29.16 -0.36 27.74
C ASN A 105 29.34 1.17 27.81
N ASP A 106 29.12 1.90 26.72
CA ASP A 106 29.24 3.36 26.72
C ASP A 106 27.99 4.01 27.35
N GLU A 107 28.18 4.65 28.50
CA GLU A 107 27.12 5.39 29.21
C GLU A 107 26.65 6.64 28.44
N ASN A 108 27.44 7.13 27.48
CA ASN A 108 27.10 8.27 26.63
C ASN A 108 26.53 7.88 25.25
N ALA A 109 26.31 6.58 25.01
CA ALA A 109 25.70 6.10 23.78
C ALA A 109 24.32 6.76 23.57
N LEU A 110 24.10 7.39 22.41
CA LEU A 110 22.87 8.12 22.11
C LEU A 110 21.65 7.16 22.10
N GLU A 111 20.68 7.43 22.96
CA GLU A 111 19.37 6.78 22.95
C GLU A 111 18.29 7.68 22.36
N ILE A 112 17.51 7.11 21.43
CA ILE A 112 16.37 7.75 20.78
C ILE A 112 15.08 7.21 21.41
N ASP A 113 14.33 8.10 22.06
CA ASP A 113 13.06 7.82 22.72
C ASP A 113 11.99 8.84 22.30
N PHE A 114 11.20 8.49 21.28
CA PHE A 114 10.04 9.27 20.88
C PHE A 114 8.84 9.09 21.82
N GLY A 115 8.80 7.97 22.57
CA GLY A 115 7.73 7.68 23.52
C GLY A 115 7.68 8.68 24.68
N ALA A 116 8.84 9.20 25.08
CA ALA A 116 8.97 10.27 26.07
C ALA A 116 8.28 11.59 25.65
N LEU A 117 8.00 11.79 24.35
CA LEU A 117 7.37 12.98 23.80
C LEU A 117 5.85 12.83 23.60
N ASP A 118 5.28 11.67 23.93
CA ASP A 118 3.86 11.37 23.72
C ASP A 118 3.06 11.46 25.03
N PHE A 119 2.86 12.69 25.52
CA PHE A 119 2.24 12.98 26.82
C PHE A 119 0.74 13.31 26.77
N SER A 120 0.17 13.63 25.60
CA SER A 120 -1.25 14.03 25.48
C SER A 120 -2.08 13.17 24.52
N THR A 121 -1.41 12.34 23.71
CA THR A 121 -2.06 11.52 22.69
C THR A 121 -2.63 10.25 23.30
N PRO A 122 -3.95 10.01 23.16
CA PRO A 122 -4.55 8.76 23.60
C PRO A 122 -3.98 7.58 22.80
N ARG A 123 -3.82 6.43 23.45
CA ARG A 123 -3.31 5.22 22.81
C ARG A 123 -4.37 4.15 22.76
N MET A 124 -4.36 3.40 21.67
CA MET A 124 -5.05 2.12 21.62
C MET A 124 -4.30 1.10 22.48
N THR A 125 -5.02 0.07 22.96
CA THR A 125 -4.42 -0.99 23.80
C THR A 125 -4.80 -2.40 23.35
N ILE A 126 -5.56 -2.52 22.25
CA ILE A 126 -6.08 -3.79 21.76
C ILE A 126 -5.48 -4.03 20.38
N SER A 127 -4.84 -5.18 20.16
CA SER A 127 -4.17 -5.49 18.88
C SER A 127 -5.13 -5.43 17.69
N SER A 128 -6.44 -5.70 17.88
CA SER A 128 -7.45 -5.64 16.82
C SER A 128 -7.81 -4.22 16.36
N SER A 129 -7.44 -3.17 17.11
CA SER A 129 -7.69 -1.78 16.70
C SER A 129 -6.51 -1.13 15.96
N ILE A 130 -5.35 -1.80 15.90
CA ILE A 130 -4.19 -1.30 15.16
C ILE A 130 -4.57 -1.03 13.70
N GLY A 131 -4.15 0.13 13.18
CA GLY A 131 -4.49 0.56 11.82
C GLY A 131 -5.88 1.18 11.64
N ASN A 132 -6.62 1.44 12.73
CA ASN A 132 -7.90 2.16 12.72
C ASN A 132 -7.83 3.53 13.42
N GLY A 133 -6.72 4.25 13.21
CA GLY A 133 -6.38 5.48 13.92
C GLY A 133 -7.38 6.63 13.76
N ALA A 134 -7.88 6.88 12.54
CA ALA A 134 -8.82 7.98 12.26
C ALA A 134 -10.14 7.83 13.03
N SER A 135 -10.64 6.61 13.16
CA SER A 135 -11.87 6.34 13.91
C SER A 135 -11.66 6.48 15.42
N PHE A 136 -10.51 6.04 15.92
CA PHE A 136 -10.13 6.22 17.31
C PHE A 136 -9.98 7.71 17.68
N ILE A 137 -9.30 8.50 16.84
CA ILE A 137 -9.18 9.96 17.04
C ILE A 137 -10.55 10.62 16.96
N SER A 138 -11.41 10.23 16.03
CA SER A 138 -12.78 10.76 15.95
C SER A 138 -13.55 10.53 17.25
N THR A 139 -13.41 9.35 17.84
CA THR A 139 -13.98 9.05 19.17
C THR A 139 -13.43 9.96 20.26
N PHE A 140 -12.12 10.16 20.30
CA PHE A 140 -11.50 11.03 21.30
C PHE A 140 -11.80 12.53 21.09
N MET A 141 -11.89 12.99 19.84
CA MET A 141 -12.31 14.35 19.53
C MET A 141 -13.74 14.60 20.03
N THR A 142 -14.65 13.63 19.86
CA THR A 142 -16.03 13.78 20.35
C THR A 142 -16.12 13.87 21.86
N SER A 143 -15.31 13.12 22.62
CA SER A 143 -15.29 13.24 24.08
C SER A 143 -14.79 14.62 24.53
N ARG A 144 -13.74 15.15 23.89
CA ARG A 144 -13.25 16.51 24.19
C ARG A 144 -14.23 17.61 23.82
N LEU A 145 -14.96 17.45 22.71
CA LEU A 145 -16.04 18.36 22.34
C LEU A 145 -17.18 18.32 23.37
N HIS A 146 -17.53 17.14 23.87
CA HIS A 146 -18.60 16.97 24.87
C HIS A 146 -18.29 17.65 26.21
N GLU A 147 -17.02 17.60 26.66
CA GLU A 147 -16.59 18.18 27.95
C GLU A 147 -16.60 19.73 27.97
N LYS A 148 -16.96 20.40 26.87
CA LYS A 148 -16.98 21.88 26.75
C LYS A 148 -15.70 22.57 27.23
N CYS A 149 -14.56 21.89 27.10
CA CYS A 149 -13.24 22.37 27.54
C CYS A 149 -12.63 23.40 26.56
N GLY A 150 -13.46 24.26 25.94
CA GLY A 150 -13.03 25.18 24.87
C GLY A 150 -12.79 24.52 23.50
N SER A 151 -12.91 23.19 23.37
CA SER A 151 -12.71 22.49 22.10
C SER A 151 -13.77 22.83 21.03
N GLU A 152 -15.00 23.15 21.44
CA GLU A 152 -16.05 23.66 20.53
C GLU A 152 -15.64 25.00 19.88
N LYS A 153 -14.87 25.82 20.61
CA LYS A 153 -14.31 27.07 20.09
C LYS A 153 -13.23 26.80 19.05
N LEU A 154 -12.39 25.79 19.24
CA LEU A 154 -11.39 25.39 18.25
C LEU A 154 -12.05 24.88 16.96
N LEU A 155 -13.17 24.15 17.07
CA LEU A 155 -13.94 23.77 15.88
C LEU A 155 -14.52 25.00 15.17
N LEU A 156 -15.04 25.97 15.91
CA LEU A 156 -15.52 27.23 15.34
C LEU A 156 -14.39 27.99 14.61
N GLU A 157 -13.26 28.20 15.28
CA GLU A 157 -12.07 28.86 14.73
C GLU A 157 -11.59 28.13 13.46
N TYR A 158 -11.55 26.78 13.49
CA TYR A 158 -11.22 25.97 12.32
C TYR A 158 -12.16 26.23 11.14
N LEU A 159 -13.48 26.29 11.39
CA LEU A 159 -14.47 26.54 10.33
C LEU A 159 -14.38 27.96 9.77
N GLN A 160 -14.00 28.95 10.59
CA GLN A 160 -13.78 30.34 10.16
C GLN A 160 -12.50 30.51 9.34
N ASP A 161 -11.48 29.70 9.62
CA ASP A 161 -10.19 29.72 8.92
C ASP A 161 -10.23 29.05 7.54
N LEU A 162 -11.31 28.32 7.22
CA LEU A 162 -11.47 27.68 5.91
C LEU A 162 -11.57 28.73 4.81
N ASN A 163 -10.59 28.74 3.90
CA ASN A 163 -10.53 29.68 2.80
C ASN A 163 -9.98 29.07 1.50
N HIS A 164 -10.33 29.68 0.38
CA HIS A 164 -9.76 29.35 -0.91
C HIS A 164 -9.61 30.59 -1.81
N HIS A 165 -8.37 30.88 -2.24
CA HIS A 165 -8.00 32.09 -3.00
C HIS A 165 -8.52 33.41 -2.38
N GLY A 166 -8.47 33.51 -1.05
CA GLY A 166 -8.93 34.69 -0.32
C GLY A 166 -10.45 34.78 -0.13
N GLU A 167 -11.23 33.85 -0.69
CA GLU A 167 -12.65 33.70 -0.37
C GLU A 167 -12.83 32.82 0.87
N ASN A 168 -13.59 33.30 1.84
CA ASN A 168 -13.98 32.50 3.01
C ASN A 168 -14.94 31.37 2.58
N LEU A 169 -14.82 30.22 3.22
CA LEU A 169 -15.68 29.06 3.01
C LEU A 169 -16.45 28.74 4.29
N ILE A 170 -17.62 28.11 4.14
CA ILE A 170 -18.48 27.63 5.24
C ILE A 170 -19.05 28.77 6.10
N ILE A 171 -18.26 29.47 6.90
CA ILE A 171 -18.69 30.60 7.74
C ILE A 171 -17.69 31.75 7.71
N ASN A 172 -18.16 32.96 8.01
CA ASN A 172 -17.31 34.14 8.18
C ASN A 172 -17.26 34.62 9.64
N THR A 173 -16.53 35.70 9.87
CA THR A 173 -16.27 36.27 11.21
C THR A 173 -17.52 36.86 11.90
N ASN A 174 -18.65 37.01 11.21
CA ASN A 174 -19.91 37.42 11.84
C ASN A 174 -20.42 36.37 12.84
N LEU A 175 -20.07 35.09 12.63
CA LEU A 175 -20.38 33.98 13.52
C LEU A 175 -19.22 33.69 14.46
N ASP A 176 -18.93 34.64 15.37
CA ASP A 176 -17.76 34.65 16.27
C ASP A 176 -17.87 33.77 17.54
N THR A 177 -19.03 33.18 17.81
CA THR A 177 -19.30 32.38 19.00
C THR A 177 -20.13 31.15 18.66
N VAL A 178 -19.92 30.05 19.40
CA VAL A 178 -20.65 28.79 19.21
C VAL A 178 -22.16 29.00 19.34
N ALA A 179 -22.60 29.86 20.26
CA ALA A 179 -24.01 30.19 20.44
C ALA A 179 -24.61 30.95 19.24
N LYS A 180 -23.88 31.91 18.64
CA LYS A 180 -24.33 32.58 17.40
C LYS A 180 -24.41 31.59 16.25
N LEU A 181 -23.41 30.72 16.10
CA LEU A 181 -23.38 29.69 15.06
C LEU A 181 -24.58 28.72 15.21
N GLN A 182 -24.82 28.16 16.39
CA GLN A 182 -25.95 27.26 16.64
C GLN A 182 -27.30 27.92 16.29
N ASN A 183 -27.52 29.16 16.72
CA ASN A 183 -28.73 29.91 16.40
C ASN A 183 -28.88 30.19 14.90
N ALA A 184 -27.77 30.48 14.21
CA ALA A 184 -27.78 30.69 12.77
C ALA A 184 -28.07 29.39 12.01
N LEU A 185 -27.51 28.25 12.44
CA LEU A 185 -27.72 26.94 11.83
C LEU A 185 -29.20 26.53 11.87
N VAL A 186 -29.87 26.70 13.01
CA VAL A 186 -31.31 26.39 13.16
C VAL A 186 -32.16 27.25 12.20
N LYS A 187 -31.85 28.56 12.10
CA LYS A 187 -32.55 29.46 11.18
C LYS A 187 -32.32 29.07 9.72
N ALA A 188 -31.08 28.74 9.36
CA ALA A 188 -30.72 28.34 8.01
C ALA A 188 -31.36 27.01 7.61
N GLU A 189 -31.41 26.01 8.50
CA GLU A 189 -32.06 24.73 8.24
C GLU A 189 -33.56 24.90 7.94
N LEU A 190 -34.27 25.69 8.76
CA LEU A 190 -35.69 25.99 8.57
C LEU A 190 -35.94 26.70 7.24
N PHE A 191 -35.09 27.67 6.89
CA PHE A 191 -35.20 28.41 5.65
C PHE A 191 -34.97 27.55 4.41
N VAL A 192 -33.90 26.74 4.40
CA VAL A 192 -33.61 25.85 3.26
C VAL A 192 -34.65 24.74 3.11
N SER A 193 -35.24 24.28 4.22
CA SER A 193 -36.30 23.26 4.20
C SER A 193 -37.57 23.69 3.46
N ALA A 194 -37.76 24.98 3.19
CA ALA A 194 -38.89 25.49 2.42
C ALA A 194 -38.72 25.32 0.89
N PHE A 195 -37.50 25.02 0.41
CA PHE A 195 -37.21 24.89 -1.02
C PHE A 195 -37.32 23.42 -1.49
N PRO A 196 -37.62 23.18 -2.78
CA PRO A 196 -37.42 21.87 -3.42
C PRO A 196 -36.00 21.34 -3.23
N LYS A 197 -35.84 20.02 -3.08
CA LYS A 197 -34.56 19.36 -2.75
C LYS A 197 -33.42 19.70 -3.69
N ASP A 198 -33.71 19.81 -4.97
CA ASP A 198 -32.80 20.08 -6.08
C ASP A 198 -32.52 21.57 -6.32
N THR A 199 -33.10 22.46 -5.52
CA THR A 199 -32.90 23.92 -5.65
C THR A 199 -31.41 24.27 -5.54
N PRO A 200 -30.80 24.93 -6.55
CA PRO A 200 -29.39 25.30 -6.51
C PRO A 200 -29.06 26.30 -5.39
N TYR A 201 -27.86 26.18 -4.80
CA TYR A 201 -27.38 27.08 -3.73
C TYR A 201 -27.44 28.56 -4.11
N GLN A 202 -27.16 28.89 -5.38
CA GLN A 202 -27.15 30.26 -5.89
C GLN A 202 -28.48 31.00 -5.69
N ASN A 203 -29.60 30.26 -5.64
CA ASN A 203 -30.93 30.86 -5.49
C ASN A 203 -31.15 31.47 -4.11
N PHE A 204 -30.38 31.05 -3.10
CA PHE A 204 -30.51 31.50 -1.72
C PHE A 204 -29.18 31.92 -1.07
N GLU A 205 -28.10 31.98 -1.85
CA GLU A 205 -26.74 32.36 -1.42
C GLU A 205 -26.70 33.73 -0.73
N GLN A 206 -27.36 34.75 -1.30
CA GLN A 206 -27.31 36.10 -0.72
C GLN A 206 -27.86 36.13 0.71
N ARG A 207 -28.97 35.42 0.94
CA ARG A 207 -29.59 35.34 2.26
C ARG A 207 -28.70 34.60 3.27
N PHE A 208 -27.96 33.59 2.82
CA PHE A 208 -26.97 32.87 3.61
C PHE A 208 -25.82 33.78 4.04
N LYS A 209 -25.29 34.58 3.10
CA LYS A 209 -24.22 35.55 3.39
C LYS A 209 -24.64 36.57 4.44
N ASP A 210 -25.88 37.08 4.37
CA ASP A 210 -26.42 38.00 5.37
C ASP A 210 -26.41 37.41 6.80
N TRP A 211 -26.46 36.08 6.92
CA TRP A 211 -26.41 35.35 8.20
C TRP A 211 -25.01 34.86 8.58
N GLY A 212 -23.99 35.16 7.79
CA GLY A 212 -22.61 34.76 8.02
C GLY A 212 -22.22 33.40 7.45
N PHE A 213 -23.05 32.81 6.57
CA PHE A 213 -22.74 31.57 5.87
C PHE A 213 -22.15 31.85 4.49
N GLU A 214 -21.01 31.24 4.21
CA GLU A 214 -20.33 31.30 2.91
C GLU A 214 -20.59 30.04 2.07
N LYS A 215 -19.98 29.93 0.88
CA LYS A 215 -20.10 28.75 0.01
C LYS A 215 -19.44 27.51 0.64
N GLY A 216 -19.84 26.32 0.16
CA GLY A 216 -19.21 25.05 0.55
C GLY A 216 -20.12 24.07 1.32
N TRP A 217 -21.33 24.48 1.69
CA TRP A 217 -22.30 23.62 2.41
C TRP A 217 -22.92 22.53 1.53
N GLY A 218 -23.03 22.80 0.23
CA GLY A 218 -23.73 21.94 -0.72
C GLY A 218 -24.10 22.66 -2.01
N ASN A 219 -24.26 21.90 -3.08
CA ASN A 219 -24.71 22.43 -4.38
C ASN A 219 -26.24 22.60 -4.49
N THR A 220 -26.99 21.89 -3.67
CA THR A 220 -28.45 21.85 -3.66
C THR A 220 -29.00 22.11 -2.26
N ALA A 221 -30.26 22.55 -2.16
CA ALA A 221 -30.96 22.75 -0.89
C ALA A 221 -30.91 21.49 0.00
N GLU A 222 -31.11 20.29 -0.55
CA GLU A 222 -31.01 19.05 0.23
C GLU A 222 -29.61 18.85 0.81
N ARG A 223 -28.57 19.01 -0.01
CA ARG A 223 -27.19 18.84 0.47
C ARG A 223 -26.80 19.86 1.53
N VAL A 224 -27.19 21.12 1.33
CA VAL A 224 -26.96 22.22 2.29
C VAL A 224 -27.66 21.92 3.60
N LYS A 225 -28.95 21.54 3.55
CA LYS A 225 -29.74 21.16 4.72
C LYS A 225 -29.07 20.05 5.51
N GLU A 226 -28.66 18.97 4.84
CA GLU A 226 -28.00 17.85 5.51
C GLU A 226 -26.69 18.27 6.20
N THR A 227 -25.86 19.08 5.55
CA THR A 227 -24.57 19.53 6.12
C THR A 227 -24.77 20.47 7.31
N ILE A 228 -25.73 21.40 7.23
CA ILE A 228 -26.11 22.29 8.35
C ILE A 228 -26.61 21.49 9.53
N ARG A 229 -27.53 20.55 9.27
CA ARG A 229 -28.08 19.67 10.30
C ARG A 229 -26.97 18.84 10.95
N LEU A 230 -26.05 18.30 10.16
CA LEU A 230 -24.94 17.52 10.65
C LEU A 230 -24.02 18.33 11.58
N LEU A 231 -23.64 19.55 11.20
CA LEU A 231 -22.85 20.42 12.08
C LEU A 231 -23.62 20.78 13.35
N SER A 232 -24.91 21.08 13.24
CA SER A 232 -25.76 21.38 14.39
C SER A 232 -25.84 20.19 15.36
N GLU A 233 -25.99 18.98 14.84
CA GLU A 233 -25.98 17.76 15.63
C GLU A 233 -24.61 17.51 16.28
N VAL A 234 -23.50 17.73 15.57
CA VAL A 234 -22.14 17.61 16.14
C VAL A 234 -21.91 18.62 17.28
N LEU A 235 -22.41 19.86 17.15
CA LEU A 235 -22.28 20.87 18.20
C LEU A 235 -23.21 20.63 19.41
N GLN A 236 -24.29 19.85 19.25
CA GLN A 236 -25.23 19.56 20.34
C GLN A 236 -24.92 18.23 21.04
N ALA A 237 -24.62 17.19 20.25
CA ALA A 237 -24.34 15.83 20.69
C ALA A 237 -23.29 15.22 19.75
N PRO A 238 -21.99 15.49 19.99
CA PRO A 238 -20.90 14.93 19.20
C PRO A 238 -20.96 13.40 19.15
N ASP A 239 -20.90 12.84 17.94
CA ASP A 239 -20.86 11.40 17.68
C ASP A 239 -19.74 11.10 16.67
N PRO A 240 -18.95 10.02 16.84
CA PRO A 240 -17.77 9.79 16.02
C PRO A 240 -18.10 9.66 14.52
N ALA A 241 -19.16 8.93 14.19
CA ALA A 241 -19.57 8.71 12.81
C ALA A 241 -20.09 10.01 12.18
N LYS A 242 -20.82 10.83 12.94
CA LYS A 242 -21.25 12.17 12.47
C LYS A 242 -20.08 13.12 12.28
N LEU A 243 -19.08 13.08 13.15
CA LEU A 243 -17.89 13.92 13.03
C LEU A 243 -17.07 13.53 11.79
N GLU A 244 -16.84 12.25 11.56
CA GLU A 244 -16.19 11.74 10.33
C GLU A 244 -16.97 12.16 9.08
N LEU A 245 -18.31 12.00 9.11
CA LEU A 245 -19.17 12.43 8.01
C LEU A 245 -19.10 13.94 7.78
N LEU A 246 -18.99 14.74 8.84
CA LEU A 246 -18.85 16.20 8.73
C LEU A 246 -17.55 16.55 8.01
N PHE A 247 -16.41 16.00 8.45
CA PHE A 247 -15.11 16.26 7.81
C PHE A 247 -15.05 15.74 6.36
N SER A 248 -15.81 14.68 6.02
CA SER A 248 -15.94 14.23 4.63
C SER A 248 -16.70 15.22 3.73
N ARG A 249 -17.53 16.09 4.32
CA ARG A 249 -18.34 17.09 3.60
C ARG A 249 -17.69 18.47 3.54
N LEU A 250 -16.81 18.80 4.47
CA LEU A 250 -16.15 20.10 4.52
C LEU A 250 -15.15 20.27 3.35
N PRO A 251 -15.09 21.46 2.73
CA PRO A 251 -14.18 21.77 1.63
C PRO A 251 -12.78 22.11 2.16
N THR A 252 -12.02 21.09 2.58
CA THR A 252 -10.72 21.25 3.26
C THR A 252 -9.51 20.97 2.38
N ILE A 253 -9.66 20.22 1.30
CA ILE A 253 -8.56 19.76 0.44
C ILE A 253 -8.90 20.06 -1.03
N PHE A 254 -8.01 20.77 -1.71
CA PHE A 254 -8.07 21.07 -3.13
C PHE A 254 -6.74 20.77 -3.83
N ASN A 255 -5.64 21.11 -3.17
CA ASN A 255 -4.28 20.99 -3.70
C ASN A 255 -3.50 19.91 -2.94
N ILE A 256 -3.07 18.88 -3.66
CA ILE A 256 -2.32 17.75 -3.11
C ILE A 256 -0.93 17.67 -3.73
N VAL A 257 0.09 17.50 -2.90
CA VAL A 257 1.46 17.20 -3.32
C VAL A 257 1.82 15.77 -2.93
N ILE A 258 2.37 15.01 -3.85
CA ILE A 258 2.80 13.63 -3.63
C ILE A 258 4.27 13.52 -3.99
N PHE A 259 5.13 13.15 -3.05
CA PHE A 259 6.57 12.99 -3.28
C PHE A 259 6.93 11.55 -3.63
N SER A 260 7.71 11.38 -4.70
CA SER A 260 8.36 10.10 -5.09
C SER A 260 9.68 10.38 -5.83
N PRO A 261 10.75 10.80 -5.12
CA PRO A 261 11.98 11.31 -5.76
C PRO A 261 12.77 10.27 -6.56
N HIS A 262 13.01 9.08 -6.02
CA HIS A 262 13.82 8.05 -6.67
C HIS A 262 13.15 7.38 -7.89
N GLY A 263 13.96 6.63 -8.63
CA GLY A 263 13.53 5.82 -9.77
C GLY A 263 13.25 6.65 -11.03
N TYR A 264 12.79 5.97 -12.08
CA TYR A 264 12.36 6.58 -13.33
C TYR A 264 10.84 6.76 -13.29
N PHE A 265 10.37 7.84 -12.68
CA PHE A 265 8.93 8.08 -12.58
C PHE A 265 8.37 8.61 -13.91
N GLY A 266 7.49 7.83 -14.55
CA GLY A 266 6.86 8.16 -15.82
C GLY A 266 5.68 7.23 -16.15
N GLN A 267 4.95 7.53 -17.22
CA GLN A 267 3.71 6.81 -17.57
C GLN A 267 3.90 5.74 -18.65
N SER A 268 5.01 5.76 -19.38
CA SER A 268 5.36 4.77 -20.41
C SER A 268 6.86 4.47 -20.35
N ASP A 269 7.24 3.26 -20.78
CA ASP A 269 8.64 2.86 -21.02
C ASP A 269 9.57 2.92 -19.78
N VAL A 270 9.00 2.98 -18.57
CA VAL A 270 9.76 3.06 -17.31
C VAL A 270 9.68 1.81 -16.43
N LEU A 271 8.61 1.02 -16.53
CA LEU A 271 8.40 -0.14 -15.66
C LEU A 271 9.48 -1.20 -15.92
N GLY A 272 10.16 -1.64 -14.85
CA GLY A 272 11.27 -2.59 -14.93
C GLY A 272 12.65 -1.94 -15.02
N LEU A 273 12.74 -0.60 -15.15
CA LEU A 273 13.99 0.12 -14.93
C LEU A 273 14.40 0.07 -13.44
N PRO A 274 15.69 0.30 -13.11
CA PRO A 274 16.15 0.34 -11.72
C PRO A 274 15.28 1.24 -10.83
N ASP A 275 14.96 0.75 -9.64
CA ASP A 275 14.12 1.41 -8.64
C ASP A 275 12.72 1.82 -9.14
N THR A 276 12.24 1.22 -10.23
CA THR A 276 10.99 1.61 -10.89
C THR A 276 10.05 0.41 -10.98
N GLY A 277 8.99 0.42 -10.16
CA GLY A 277 8.08 -0.71 -10.05
C GLY A 277 6.69 -0.35 -9.53
N GLY A 278 6.18 -1.18 -8.62
CA GLY A 278 4.81 -1.07 -8.11
C GLY A 278 4.45 0.30 -7.49
N GLN A 279 5.43 1.02 -6.93
CA GLN A 279 5.22 2.37 -6.40
C GLN A 279 4.74 3.36 -7.47
N VAL A 280 5.28 3.30 -8.69
CA VAL A 280 4.86 4.19 -9.79
C VAL A 280 3.42 3.88 -10.19
N VAL A 281 3.07 2.59 -10.34
CA VAL A 281 1.72 2.15 -10.66
C VAL A 281 0.73 2.58 -9.57
N TYR A 282 1.10 2.37 -8.30
CA TYR A 282 0.31 2.77 -7.15
C TYR A 282 -0.01 4.26 -7.18
N ILE A 283 1.00 5.12 -7.35
CA ILE A 283 0.82 6.58 -7.33
C ILE A 283 -0.01 7.05 -8.52
N LEU A 284 0.21 6.50 -9.73
CA LEU A 284 -0.58 6.88 -10.91
C LEU A 284 -2.06 6.53 -10.75
N ASP A 285 -2.39 5.34 -10.21
CA ASP A 285 -3.77 4.93 -9.97
C ASP A 285 -4.40 5.69 -8.78
N GLN A 286 -3.60 5.97 -7.75
CA GLN A 286 -3.98 6.82 -6.62
C GLN A 286 -4.39 8.21 -7.08
N VAL A 287 -3.57 8.87 -7.92
CA VAL A 287 -3.81 10.25 -8.38
C VAL A 287 -5.10 10.35 -9.18
N ARG A 288 -5.32 9.42 -10.13
CA ARG A 288 -6.57 9.40 -10.92
C ARG A 288 -7.80 9.33 -10.02
N SER A 289 -7.74 8.44 -9.03
CA SER A 289 -8.87 8.20 -8.13
C SER A 289 -9.07 9.33 -7.12
N LEU A 290 -7.98 9.97 -6.65
CA LEU A 290 -8.05 11.17 -5.83
C LEU A 290 -8.64 12.34 -6.60
N GLU A 291 -8.24 12.56 -7.86
CA GLU A 291 -8.79 13.66 -8.67
C GLU A 291 -10.29 13.45 -8.94
N GLU A 292 -10.71 12.24 -9.30
CA GLU A 292 -12.13 11.91 -9.50
C GLU A 292 -12.97 12.19 -8.24
N GLU A 293 -12.48 11.78 -7.07
CA GLU A 293 -13.16 12.01 -5.79
C GLU A 293 -13.16 13.50 -5.39
N LEU A 294 -12.04 14.22 -5.60
CA LEU A 294 -11.99 15.67 -5.35
C LEU A 294 -12.98 16.43 -6.23
N LEU A 295 -13.03 16.13 -7.54
CA LEU A 295 -13.98 16.74 -8.46
C LEU A 295 -15.44 16.48 -8.02
N LEU A 296 -15.72 15.26 -7.55
CA LEU A 296 -17.02 14.91 -7.01
C LEU A 296 -17.36 15.73 -5.76
N ARG A 297 -16.44 15.80 -4.78
CA ARG A 297 -16.64 16.54 -3.52
C ARG A 297 -16.83 18.04 -3.76
N ILE A 298 -15.95 18.65 -4.55
CA ILE A 298 -16.03 20.08 -4.90
C ILE A 298 -17.37 20.40 -5.56
N LYS A 299 -17.80 19.57 -6.52
CA LYS A 299 -19.11 19.72 -7.17
C LYS A 299 -20.26 19.58 -6.18
N GLN A 300 -20.22 18.59 -5.29
CA GLN A 300 -21.26 18.38 -4.27
C GLN A 300 -21.31 19.49 -3.22
N GLN A 301 -20.18 20.14 -2.95
CA GLN A 301 -20.07 21.29 -2.04
C GLN A 301 -20.57 22.61 -2.66
N GLY A 302 -20.90 22.61 -3.96
CA GLY A 302 -21.36 23.81 -4.67
C GLY A 302 -20.22 24.77 -5.04
N LEU A 303 -18.99 24.26 -5.13
CA LEU A 303 -17.79 25.02 -5.48
C LEU A 303 -17.42 24.81 -6.95
N VAL A 304 -16.71 25.78 -7.53
CA VAL A 304 -16.21 25.76 -8.92
C VAL A 304 -14.67 25.77 -8.93
N VAL A 305 -14.07 25.20 -7.89
CA VAL A 305 -12.61 25.11 -7.72
C VAL A 305 -12.07 24.03 -8.65
N LYS A 306 -10.91 24.26 -9.26
CA LYS A 306 -10.17 23.24 -9.99
C LYS A 306 -9.16 22.63 -9.01
N PRO A 307 -9.30 21.35 -8.62
CA PRO A 307 -8.29 20.73 -7.77
C PRO A 307 -6.96 20.64 -8.53
N GLN A 308 -5.84 20.56 -7.81
CA GLN A 308 -4.54 20.30 -8.42
C GLN A 308 -3.81 19.20 -7.67
N ILE A 309 -3.26 18.23 -8.40
CA ILE A 309 -2.41 17.20 -7.81
C ILE A 309 -1.06 17.21 -8.53
N LEU A 310 0.02 17.44 -7.76
CA LEU A 310 1.39 17.39 -8.27
C LEU A 310 2.11 16.17 -7.72
N VAL A 311 2.53 15.27 -8.61
CA VAL A 311 3.47 14.19 -8.29
C VAL A 311 4.88 14.70 -8.51
N VAL A 312 5.60 14.94 -7.42
CA VAL A 312 6.92 15.56 -7.43
C VAL A 312 7.99 14.48 -7.38
N THR A 313 8.85 14.47 -8.40
CA THR A 313 9.89 13.45 -8.60
C THR A 313 11.16 14.11 -9.16
N ARG A 314 12.21 13.33 -9.37
CA ARG A 314 13.48 13.83 -9.90
C ARG A 314 13.42 14.04 -11.42
N LEU A 315 13.99 15.15 -11.89
CA LEU A 315 14.31 15.35 -13.31
C LEU A 315 15.65 14.67 -13.64
N ILE A 316 15.66 13.78 -14.63
CA ILE A 316 16.84 13.01 -15.06
C ILE A 316 17.16 13.37 -16.52
N PRO A 317 18.06 14.33 -16.78
CA PRO A 317 18.38 14.80 -18.13
C PRO A 317 18.88 13.71 -19.09
N ASP A 318 19.60 12.71 -18.59
CA ASP A 318 20.18 11.66 -19.44
C ASP A 318 19.27 10.43 -19.59
N ALA A 319 18.01 10.50 -19.14
CA ALA A 319 17.05 9.42 -19.27
C ALA A 319 16.56 9.25 -20.72
N ARG A 320 17.27 8.43 -21.50
CA ARG A 320 16.91 8.15 -22.90
C ARG A 320 15.72 7.20 -23.00
N GLY A 321 14.79 7.51 -23.90
CA GLY A 321 13.64 6.65 -24.21
C GLY A 321 12.47 6.77 -23.24
N THR A 322 12.55 7.67 -22.26
CA THR A 322 11.46 8.00 -21.32
C THR A 322 11.17 9.50 -21.38
N LYS A 323 10.20 9.98 -20.59
CA LYS A 323 9.91 11.42 -20.41
C LYS A 323 10.49 11.97 -19.10
N CYS A 324 11.43 11.27 -18.47
CA CYS A 324 11.99 11.67 -17.17
C CYS A 324 12.85 12.94 -17.24
N ASP A 325 13.18 13.41 -18.44
CA ASP A 325 13.86 14.68 -18.74
C ASP A 325 12.89 15.88 -18.87
N GLN A 326 11.57 15.63 -18.89
CA GLN A 326 10.55 16.68 -19.02
C GLN A 326 10.10 17.17 -17.65
N GLU A 327 10.23 18.48 -17.41
CA GLU A 327 9.88 19.13 -16.14
C GLU A 327 8.42 18.94 -15.75
N LEU A 328 7.48 19.05 -16.70
CA LEU A 328 6.05 18.91 -16.44
C LEU A 328 5.40 17.94 -17.41
N GLU A 329 4.66 16.96 -16.89
CA GLU A 329 3.93 15.97 -17.68
C GLU A 329 2.50 15.78 -17.16
N PRO A 330 1.45 16.01 -17.97
CA PRO A 330 0.08 15.72 -17.58
C PRO A 330 -0.15 14.22 -17.35
N ILE A 331 -0.88 13.87 -16.30
CA ILE A 331 -1.20 12.46 -16.00
C ILE A 331 -2.39 12.00 -16.86
N VAL A 332 -2.24 10.88 -17.56
CA VAL A 332 -3.24 10.28 -18.43
C VAL A 332 -4.50 9.94 -17.63
N ASN A 333 -5.66 10.24 -18.22
CA ASN A 333 -6.99 10.10 -17.63
C ASN A 333 -7.23 11.03 -16.42
N THR A 334 -6.53 12.17 -16.37
CA THR A 334 -6.77 13.26 -15.41
C THR A 334 -6.90 14.59 -16.15
N LYS A 335 -7.48 15.61 -15.49
CA LYS A 335 -7.68 16.96 -16.05
C LYS A 335 -6.75 18.00 -15.43
N HIS A 336 -6.35 17.80 -14.19
CA HIS A 336 -5.66 18.81 -13.38
C HIS A 336 -4.44 18.23 -12.63
N SER A 337 -4.07 16.98 -12.91
CA SER A 337 -2.97 16.31 -12.24
C SER A 337 -1.74 16.21 -13.15
N HIS A 338 -0.56 16.51 -12.58
CA HIS A 338 0.69 16.58 -13.32
C HIS A 338 1.83 15.91 -12.54
N ILE A 339 2.80 15.38 -13.27
CA ILE A 339 4.11 15.02 -12.75
C ILE A 339 4.98 16.27 -12.87
N LEU A 340 5.56 16.72 -11.76
CA LEU A 340 6.54 17.80 -11.68
C LEU A 340 7.91 17.22 -11.37
N ARG A 341 8.89 17.44 -12.25
CA ARG A 341 10.24 16.91 -12.11
C ARG A 341 11.20 18.04 -11.75
N VAL A 342 11.89 17.89 -10.63
CA VAL A 342 12.87 18.87 -10.15
C VAL A 342 14.26 18.23 -10.20
N PRO A 343 15.28 18.89 -10.78
CA PRO A 343 16.61 18.30 -10.87
C PRO A 343 17.28 18.24 -9.50
N PHE A 344 18.17 17.27 -9.31
CA PHE A 344 19.17 17.35 -8.25
C PHE A 344 20.28 18.30 -8.63
N GLN A 345 20.76 19.03 -7.63
CA GLN A 345 21.86 19.99 -7.77
C GLN A 345 23.06 19.49 -6.96
N THR A 346 24.25 19.64 -7.55
CA THR A 346 25.56 19.51 -6.93
C THR A 346 26.29 20.85 -6.99
N GLU A 347 27.47 20.94 -6.38
CA GLU A 347 28.32 22.14 -6.51
C GLU A 347 28.66 22.45 -7.99
N ASP A 348 28.79 21.41 -8.82
CA ASP A 348 29.08 21.52 -10.26
C ASP A 348 27.83 21.77 -11.14
N GLY A 349 26.64 21.91 -10.55
CA GLY A 349 25.38 22.16 -11.27
C GLY A 349 24.39 20.98 -11.26
N VAL A 350 23.60 20.83 -12.32
CA VAL A 350 22.52 19.82 -12.37
C VAL A 350 23.09 18.41 -12.54
N LEU A 351 22.78 17.50 -11.62
CA LEU A 351 23.18 16.10 -11.72
C LEU A 351 22.35 15.37 -12.79
N ARG A 352 23.02 15.00 -13.89
CA ARG A 352 22.36 14.52 -15.12
C ARG A 352 21.96 13.04 -15.11
N GLN A 353 22.76 12.22 -14.45
CA GLN A 353 22.63 10.75 -14.46
C GLN A 353 21.70 10.22 -13.38
N TRP A 354 21.12 9.05 -13.59
CA TRP A 354 20.33 8.35 -12.57
C TRP A 354 21.18 8.03 -11.33
N VAL A 355 20.52 8.03 -10.16
CA VAL A 355 21.12 7.70 -8.87
C VAL A 355 20.22 6.67 -8.20
N SER A 356 20.83 5.64 -7.60
CA SER A 356 20.16 4.62 -6.81
C SER A 356 19.43 5.25 -5.63
N ARG A 357 18.28 4.68 -5.26
CA ARG A 357 17.54 5.08 -4.06
C ARG A 357 18.37 4.98 -2.76
N PHE A 358 19.42 4.16 -2.76
CA PHE A 358 20.35 4.05 -1.62
C PHE A 358 21.37 5.19 -1.56
N ASP A 359 21.65 5.86 -2.68
CA ASP A 359 22.71 6.88 -2.78
C ASP A 359 22.13 8.31 -2.83
N ILE A 360 20.83 8.45 -2.55
CA ILE A 360 20.05 9.66 -2.86
C ILE A 360 20.12 10.73 -1.77
N TYR A 361 20.51 10.35 -0.55
CA TYR A 361 20.39 11.17 0.66
C TYR A 361 21.10 12.54 0.63
N PRO A 362 22.31 12.70 0.04
CA PRO A 362 22.97 14.00 -0.08
C PRO A 362 22.13 15.08 -0.76
N TYR A 363 21.26 14.69 -1.70
CA TYR A 363 20.54 15.63 -2.55
C TYR A 363 19.18 16.04 -1.97
N LEU A 364 18.64 15.30 -1.00
CA LEU A 364 17.24 15.41 -0.58
C LEU A 364 16.91 16.74 0.09
N GLU A 365 17.84 17.30 0.88
CA GLU A 365 17.62 18.60 1.53
C GLU A 365 17.45 19.71 0.50
N ARG A 366 18.42 19.81 -0.43
CA ARG A 366 18.37 20.82 -1.48
C ARG A 366 17.18 20.60 -2.41
N PHE A 367 16.90 19.35 -2.76
CA PHE A 367 15.72 18.99 -3.55
C PHE A 367 14.42 19.42 -2.87
N ALA A 368 14.29 19.26 -1.54
CA ALA A 368 13.12 19.71 -0.81
C ALA A 368 12.93 21.23 -0.90
N GLU A 369 14.01 22.01 -0.86
CA GLU A 369 13.97 23.47 -1.05
C GLU A 369 13.52 23.85 -2.46
N ASP A 370 14.21 23.31 -3.47
CA ASP A 370 13.96 23.62 -4.88
C ASP A 370 12.56 23.16 -5.29
N ALA A 371 12.14 21.97 -4.86
CA ALA A 371 10.80 21.46 -5.09
C ALA A 371 9.73 22.32 -4.40
N THR A 372 9.95 22.76 -3.15
CA THR A 372 9.02 23.66 -2.46
C THR A 372 8.80 24.94 -3.26
N ALA A 373 9.87 25.53 -3.81
CA ALA A 373 9.77 26.74 -4.63
C ALA A 373 8.94 26.50 -5.90
N ARG A 374 9.22 25.43 -6.65
CA ARG A 374 8.48 25.08 -7.88
C ARG A 374 7.03 24.72 -7.63
N ILE A 375 6.73 24.03 -6.53
CA ILE A 375 5.34 23.72 -6.17
C ILE A 375 4.55 24.99 -5.88
N LEU A 376 5.11 25.94 -5.13
CA LEU A 376 4.45 27.21 -4.84
C LEU A 376 4.28 28.08 -6.09
N GLU A 377 5.23 28.02 -7.04
CA GLU A 377 5.12 28.65 -8.36
C GLU A 377 3.94 28.07 -9.16
N HIS A 378 3.81 26.74 -9.21
CA HIS A 378 2.75 26.08 -9.97
C HIS A 378 1.36 26.14 -9.32
N MET A 379 1.27 26.05 -7.99
CA MET A 379 0.00 26.03 -7.27
C MET A 379 -0.52 27.41 -6.91
N GLU A 380 0.33 28.45 -6.96
CA GLU A 380 0.04 29.84 -6.54
C GLU A 380 -0.46 29.99 -5.09
N ARG A 381 -0.39 28.92 -4.29
CA ARG A 381 -0.71 28.85 -2.87
C ARG A 381 -0.04 27.63 -2.23
N LYS A 382 -0.14 27.52 -0.91
CA LYS A 382 0.28 26.32 -0.20
C LYS A 382 -0.62 25.12 -0.57
N PRO A 383 -0.07 23.89 -0.63
CA PRO A 383 -0.88 22.69 -0.71
C PRO A 383 -1.70 22.50 0.56
N ASP A 384 -2.81 21.77 0.44
CA ASP A 384 -3.69 21.46 1.58
C ASP A 384 -3.28 20.10 2.22
N LEU A 385 -2.68 19.21 1.43
CA LEU A 385 -2.19 17.91 1.86
C LEU A 385 -0.87 17.56 1.16
N ILE A 386 0.09 17.01 1.92
CA ILE A 386 1.34 16.46 1.39
C ILE A 386 1.39 14.96 1.72
N ILE A 387 1.72 14.13 0.73
CA ILE A 387 1.90 12.68 0.88
C ILE A 387 3.33 12.30 0.50
N GLY A 388 4.08 11.76 1.46
CA GLY A 388 5.38 11.14 1.19
C GLY A 388 5.23 9.69 0.76
N ASN A 389 6.12 9.22 -0.14
CA ASN A 389 6.20 7.81 -0.52
C ASN A 389 7.65 7.33 -0.38
N TYR A 390 7.83 6.17 0.27
CA TYR A 390 9.13 5.56 0.57
C TYR A 390 10.06 6.47 1.40
N SER A 391 11.24 6.00 1.79
CA SER A 391 12.14 6.70 2.72
C SER A 391 12.50 8.13 2.29
N ASP A 392 12.87 8.31 1.02
CA ASP A 392 13.29 9.59 0.45
C ASP A 392 12.12 10.56 0.28
N GLY A 393 10.99 10.10 -0.27
CA GLY A 393 9.80 10.91 -0.43
C GLY A 393 9.16 11.28 0.91
N ASN A 394 9.19 10.37 1.89
CA ASN A 394 8.73 10.63 3.26
C ASN A 394 9.59 11.70 3.95
N LEU A 395 10.91 11.66 3.77
CA LEU A 395 11.79 12.67 4.34
C LEU A 395 11.56 14.04 3.71
N VAL A 396 11.50 14.12 2.37
CA VAL A 396 11.24 15.38 1.64
C VAL A 396 9.86 15.95 2.02
N ALA A 397 8.84 15.10 2.10
CA ALA A 397 7.52 15.48 2.58
C ALA A 397 7.56 16.06 4.00
N SER A 398 8.35 15.46 4.90
CA SER A 398 8.51 15.91 6.29
C SER A 398 9.15 17.30 6.36
N LEU A 399 10.19 17.55 5.55
CA LEU A 399 10.85 18.85 5.47
C LEU A 399 9.91 19.94 4.95
N MET A 400 9.18 19.68 3.87
CA MET A 400 8.22 20.62 3.29
C MET A 400 7.03 20.88 4.22
N ALA A 401 6.44 19.83 4.79
CA ALA A 401 5.30 19.95 5.70
C ALA A 401 5.66 20.75 6.95
N SER A 402 6.84 20.49 7.52
CA SER A 402 7.41 21.26 8.63
C SER A 402 7.60 22.74 8.26
N LYS A 403 8.13 23.04 7.07
CA LYS A 403 8.38 24.42 6.60
C LYS A 403 7.09 25.19 6.36
N LEU A 404 6.07 24.55 5.79
CA LEU A 404 4.84 25.22 5.36
C LEU A 404 3.70 25.17 6.39
N GLY A 405 3.77 24.26 7.37
CA GLY A 405 2.72 24.02 8.35
C GLY A 405 1.52 23.23 7.80
N ILE A 406 1.77 22.29 6.88
CA ILE A 406 0.74 21.54 6.13
C ILE A 406 0.55 20.12 6.67
N THR A 407 -0.62 19.54 6.40
CA THR A 407 -0.97 18.20 6.86
C THR A 407 -0.17 17.18 6.08
N GLN A 408 0.46 16.23 6.78
CA GLN A 408 1.33 15.24 6.18
C GLN A 408 0.77 13.83 6.37
N GLY A 409 0.64 13.11 5.26
CA GLY A 409 0.54 11.65 5.22
C GLY A 409 1.85 11.03 4.73
N THR A 410 2.12 9.78 5.13
CA THR A 410 3.25 9.00 4.60
C THR A 410 2.79 7.59 4.23
N ILE A 411 3.42 7.03 3.19
CA ILE A 411 3.26 5.65 2.74
C ILE A 411 4.67 5.06 2.62
N ALA A 412 4.99 4.03 3.39
CA ALA A 412 6.33 3.42 3.32
C ALA A 412 6.55 2.65 2.01
N HIS A 413 5.53 1.94 1.50
CA HIS A 413 5.62 0.91 0.46
C HIS A 413 6.46 -0.31 0.86
N ALA A 414 7.64 -0.09 1.45
CA ALA A 414 8.50 -1.09 2.05
C ALA A 414 9.43 -0.44 3.08
N LEU A 415 9.76 -1.17 4.15
CA LEU A 415 10.81 -0.78 5.10
C LEU A 415 11.99 -1.74 5.01
N GLU A 416 13.12 -1.25 4.50
CA GLU A 416 14.26 -2.08 4.12
C GLU A 416 14.88 -2.84 5.31
N LYS A 417 14.75 -2.32 6.54
CA LYS A 417 15.23 -3.01 7.76
C LYS A 417 14.66 -4.42 7.92
N THR A 418 13.44 -4.66 7.44
CA THR A 418 12.81 -6.00 7.49
C THR A 418 13.16 -6.89 6.32
N LYS A 419 13.66 -6.32 5.23
CA LYS A 419 14.05 -7.05 4.01
C LYS A 419 15.50 -7.51 4.07
N TYR A 420 16.34 -6.79 4.80
CA TYR A 420 17.73 -7.15 5.05
C TYR A 420 17.89 -7.57 6.51
N GLU A 421 17.98 -8.88 6.74
CA GLU A 421 18.07 -9.44 8.09
C GLU A 421 19.32 -8.92 8.84
N ASP A 422 19.12 -8.55 10.11
CA ASP A 422 20.14 -7.96 10.99
C ASP A 422 20.83 -6.71 10.42
N SER A 423 20.23 -6.04 9.43
CA SER A 423 20.82 -4.85 8.79
C SER A 423 20.99 -3.66 9.73
N ASP A 424 20.24 -3.63 10.82
CA ASP A 424 20.43 -2.66 11.91
C ASP A 424 21.70 -2.97 12.73
N ALA A 425 21.84 -4.19 13.23
CA ALA A 425 22.98 -4.60 14.03
C ALA A 425 24.30 -4.66 13.23
N LYS A 426 24.23 -5.07 11.95
CA LYS A 426 25.36 -5.22 11.03
C LYS A 426 25.50 -4.05 10.04
N TRP A 427 24.88 -2.92 10.34
CA TRP A 427 24.80 -1.79 9.41
C TRP A 427 26.16 -1.34 8.86
N LYS A 428 27.22 -1.34 9.70
CA LYS A 428 28.59 -0.96 9.30
C LYS A 428 29.12 -1.79 8.12
N GLU A 429 28.79 -3.08 8.06
CA GLU A 429 29.20 -3.97 6.96
C GLU A 429 28.45 -3.66 5.65
N LEU A 430 27.23 -3.14 5.78
CA LEU A 430 26.30 -2.86 4.69
C LEU A 430 26.35 -1.40 4.21
N GLU A 431 26.99 -0.53 4.98
CA GLU A 431 26.95 0.92 4.82
C GLU A 431 27.50 1.37 3.47
N SER A 432 28.63 0.79 3.02
CA SER A 432 29.28 1.15 1.75
C SER A 432 28.44 0.88 0.50
N LYS A 433 27.37 0.06 0.62
CA LYS A 433 26.53 -0.36 -0.51
C LYS A 433 25.11 0.18 -0.42
N TYR A 434 24.54 0.28 0.79
CA TYR A 434 23.12 0.57 0.97
C TYR A 434 22.85 1.84 1.77
N HIS A 435 23.86 2.41 2.45
CA HIS A 435 23.72 3.61 3.27
C HIS A 435 22.54 3.54 4.26
N PHE A 436 22.40 2.38 4.94
CA PHE A 436 21.30 2.14 5.88
C PHE A 436 21.33 3.10 7.08
N SER A 437 22.49 3.66 7.44
CA SER A 437 22.56 4.73 8.43
C SER A 437 21.67 5.92 8.06
N CYS A 438 21.72 6.36 6.79
CA CYS A 438 20.87 7.44 6.29
C CYS A 438 19.41 6.99 6.20
N GLN A 439 19.17 5.79 5.65
CA GLN A 439 17.81 5.30 5.41
C GLN A 439 17.01 5.12 6.71
N PHE A 440 17.55 4.41 7.69
CA PHE A 440 16.84 4.13 8.94
C PHE A 440 16.64 5.40 9.76
N THR A 441 17.59 6.34 9.69
CA THR A 441 17.42 7.68 10.29
C THR A 441 16.30 8.46 9.61
N ALA A 442 16.23 8.46 8.27
CA ALA A 442 15.17 9.12 7.50
C ALA A 442 13.79 8.49 7.77
N ASP A 443 13.72 7.17 7.87
CA ASP A 443 12.51 6.43 8.20
C ASP A 443 11.99 6.82 9.59
N ILE A 444 12.85 6.78 10.62
CA ILE A 444 12.47 7.14 11.99
C ILE A 444 12.02 8.60 12.11
N ILE A 445 12.72 9.52 11.44
CA ILE A 445 12.34 10.93 11.36
C ILE A 445 10.93 11.06 10.77
N SER A 446 10.69 10.42 9.63
CA SER A 446 9.45 10.59 8.88
C SER A 446 8.25 9.92 9.55
N MET A 447 8.44 8.74 10.14
CA MET A 447 7.43 8.03 10.95
C MET A 447 6.90 8.89 12.09
N ASN A 448 7.78 9.69 12.70
CA ASN A 448 7.44 10.54 13.83
C ASN A 448 6.98 11.95 13.43
N ALA A 449 7.43 12.46 12.28
CA ALA A 449 7.05 13.79 11.77
C ALA A 449 5.63 13.85 11.22
N THR A 450 5.19 12.77 10.57
CA THR A 450 3.91 12.70 9.86
C THR A 450 2.69 12.81 10.80
N ASP A 451 1.61 13.42 10.30
CA ASP A 451 0.33 13.50 11.01
C ASP A 451 -0.41 12.16 10.98
N PHE A 452 -0.32 11.43 9.86
CA PHE A 452 -0.85 10.07 9.73
C PHE A 452 0.02 9.18 8.81
N ILE A 453 -0.12 7.87 8.97
CA ILE A 453 0.56 6.84 8.17
C ILE A 453 -0.52 6.02 7.49
N ILE A 454 -0.36 5.82 6.18
CA ILE A 454 -1.21 4.93 5.39
C ILE A 454 -0.43 3.64 5.13
N THR A 455 -1.01 2.51 5.52
CA THR A 455 -0.51 1.17 5.15
C THR A 455 -1.51 0.45 4.28
N SER A 456 -1.02 -0.52 3.50
CA SER A 456 -1.89 -1.35 2.65
C SER A 456 -2.54 -2.50 3.44
N THR A 457 -1.91 -2.92 4.54
CA THR A 457 -2.33 -4.06 5.37
C THR A 457 -2.07 -3.82 6.85
N TYR A 458 -2.72 -4.63 7.69
CA TYR A 458 -2.38 -4.75 9.12
C TYR A 458 -0.99 -5.37 9.30
N GLN A 459 -0.65 -6.38 8.48
CA GLN A 459 0.65 -7.04 8.47
C GLN A 459 1.82 -6.05 8.32
N GLU A 460 1.67 -5.01 7.52
CA GLU A 460 2.67 -3.95 7.37
C GLU A 460 2.94 -3.23 8.71
N ILE A 461 1.92 -3.03 9.54
CA ILE A 461 2.03 -2.35 10.83
C ILE A 461 2.54 -3.31 11.91
N ALA A 462 1.75 -4.32 12.24
CA ALA A 462 1.93 -5.20 13.40
C ALA A 462 2.05 -6.68 13.02
N GLY A 463 2.22 -6.99 11.74
CA GLY A 463 2.54 -8.33 11.31
C GLY A 463 1.42 -9.33 11.58
N SER A 464 1.84 -10.53 11.96
CA SER A 464 0.97 -11.64 12.29
C SER A 464 1.13 -12.00 13.78
N LYS A 465 0.45 -13.06 14.22
CA LYS A 465 0.69 -13.62 15.55
C LYS A 465 2.15 -14.05 15.73
N ASP A 466 2.74 -14.65 14.71
CA ASP A 466 4.07 -15.28 14.80
C ASP A 466 5.24 -14.40 14.38
N ARG A 467 4.98 -13.42 13.49
CA ARG A 467 6.02 -12.54 12.93
C ARG A 467 5.69 -11.07 13.15
N PRO A 468 6.64 -10.24 13.61
CA PRO A 468 6.42 -8.82 13.80
C PRO A 468 6.16 -8.10 12.47
N GLY A 469 5.44 -6.99 12.55
CA GLY A 469 5.19 -6.11 11.41
C GLY A 469 6.41 -5.34 10.96
N GLN A 470 6.29 -4.69 9.80
CA GLN A 470 7.38 -3.86 9.28
C GLN A 470 7.62 -2.66 10.20
N TYR A 471 6.58 -1.89 10.52
CA TYR A 471 6.68 -0.78 11.46
C TYR A 471 7.01 -1.24 12.88
N GLU A 472 6.38 -2.31 13.36
CA GLU A 472 6.67 -2.88 14.68
C GLU A 472 8.15 -3.20 14.89
N SER A 473 8.84 -3.67 13.84
CA SER A 473 10.29 -3.94 13.93
C SER A 473 11.15 -2.68 14.18
N HIS A 474 10.58 -1.48 14.04
CA HIS A 474 11.24 -0.19 14.31
C HIS A 474 10.87 0.37 15.70
N GLU A 475 10.10 -0.37 16.51
CA GLU A 475 9.76 0.03 17.88
C GLU A 475 11.02 0.10 18.75
N ALA A 476 11.85 -0.94 18.73
CA ALA A 476 13.13 -0.98 19.43
C ALA A 476 14.19 -1.70 18.59
N PHE A 477 15.31 -1.02 18.31
CA PHE A 477 16.46 -1.59 17.59
C PHE A 477 17.73 -0.79 17.88
N SER A 478 18.89 -1.30 17.47
CA SER A 478 20.16 -0.60 17.66
C SER A 478 21.03 -0.66 16.43
N MET A 479 21.76 0.42 16.18
CA MET A 479 22.82 0.53 15.19
C MET A 479 24.14 0.74 15.96
N PRO A 480 24.84 -0.34 16.35
CA PRO A 480 25.98 -0.25 17.25
C PRO A 480 27.04 0.72 16.73
N GLY A 481 27.48 1.66 17.57
CA GLY A 481 28.41 2.73 17.23
C GLY A 481 27.79 3.98 16.59
N LEU A 482 26.46 4.06 16.47
CA LEU A 482 25.75 5.24 15.95
C LEU A 482 24.70 5.75 16.94
N TYR A 483 23.62 5.00 17.14
CA TYR A 483 22.59 5.27 18.15
C TYR A 483 21.77 4.01 18.45
N ARG A 484 21.04 4.05 19.56
CA ARG A 484 20.07 3.03 19.98
C ARG A 484 18.68 3.63 19.95
N VAL A 485 17.71 2.94 19.36
CA VAL A 485 16.30 3.36 19.36
C VAL A 485 15.56 2.50 20.39
N VAL A 486 15.21 3.10 21.52
CA VAL A 486 14.50 2.41 22.61
C VAL A 486 12.98 2.53 22.48
N SER A 487 12.52 3.58 21.79
CA SER A 487 11.12 3.82 21.46
C SER A 487 11.06 4.63 20.15
N GLY A 488 11.05 3.92 19.02
CA GLY A 488 11.08 4.51 17.69
C GLY A 488 9.71 4.80 17.12
N ILE A 489 8.81 3.83 17.20
CA ILE A 489 7.41 3.94 16.75
C ILE A 489 6.55 2.99 17.60
N ASN A 490 5.29 3.34 17.80
CA ASN A 490 4.33 2.50 18.51
C ASN A 490 3.20 2.09 17.56
N VAL A 491 2.98 0.79 17.37
CA VAL A 491 1.93 0.28 16.47
C VAL A 491 0.50 0.64 16.91
N PHE A 492 0.30 1.01 18.17
CA PHE A 492 -0.95 1.51 18.71
C PHE A 492 -1.13 3.03 18.57
N ASP A 493 -0.16 3.73 17.97
CA ASP A 493 -0.28 5.15 17.69
C ASP A 493 -1.48 5.38 16.75
N PRO A 494 -2.42 6.26 17.12
CA PRO A 494 -3.59 6.51 16.30
C PRO A 494 -3.28 7.24 14.99
N LYS A 495 -2.01 7.47 14.64
CA LYS A 495 -1.61 7.91 13.30
C LYS A 495 -1.70 6.80 12.25
N PHE A 496 -1.67 5.52 12.64
CA PHE A 496 -1.72 4.39 11.70
C PHE A 496 -3.13 4.15 11.15
N ASN A 497 -3.23 4.08 9.82
CA ASN A 497 -4.47 3.81 9.11
C ASN A 497 -4.28 2.83 7.96
N ILE A 498 -5.17 1.85 7.86
CA ILE A 498 -5.18 0.91 6.72
C ILE A 498 -6.10 1.45 5.62
N ALA A 499 -5.49 1.83 4.50
CA ALA A 499 -6.16 2.12 3.25
C ALA A 499 -5.57 1.22 2.16
N ALA A 500 -6.19 0.07 1.97
CA ALA A 500 -5.75 -0.90 0.97
C ALA A 500 -5.98 -0.35 -0.45
N PRO A 501 -5.00 -0.47 -1.36
CA PRO A 501 -5.19 -0.10 -2.76
C PRO A 501 -6.13 -1.08 -3.47
N GLY A 502 -6.60 -0.68 -4.65
CA GLY A 502 -7.40 -1.54 -5.53
C GLY A 502 -6.64 -1.99 -6.77
N ALA A 503 -7.36 -2.61 -7.70
CA ALA A 503 -6.91 -2.77 -9.08
C ALA A 503 -7.68 -1.79 -9.99
N ASP A 504 -7.07 -1.39 -11.10
CA ASP A 504 -7.71 -0.54 -12.12
C ASP A 504 -8.91 -1.27 -12.72
N GLN A 505 -10.13 -0.82 -12.38
CA GLN A 505 -11.38 -1.45 -12.80
C GLN A 505 -11.68 -1.27 -14.29
N SER A 506 -10.93 -0.41 -15.00
CA SER A 506 -10.98 -0.37 -16.47
C SER A 506 -10.23 -1.53 -17.13
N VAL A 507 -9.30 -2.15 -16.39
CA VAL A 507 -8.47 -3.28 -16.84
C VAL A 507 -9.02 -4.59 -16.28
N TYR A 508 -9.29 -4.61 -14.97
CA TYR A 508 -9.72 -5.78 -14.21
C TYR A 508 -11.17 -5.61 -13.75
N PHE A 509 -12.09 -6.19 -14.52
CA PHE A 509 -13.52 -6.16 -14.28
C PHE A 509 -14.12 -7.57 -14.42
N PRO A 510 -15.34 -7.82 -13.90
CA PRO A 510 -15.94 -9.14 -13.86
C PRO A 510 -16.03 -9.80 -15.24
N TYR A 511 -15.66 -11.09 -15.32
CA TYR A 511 -15.76 -11.87 -16.56
C TYR A 511 -17.18 -11.93 -17.16
N SER A 512 -18.20 -11.71 -16.34
CA SER A 512 -19.62 -11.68 -16.70
C SER A 512 -20.04 -10.44 -17.50
N GLU A 513 -19.25 -9.36 -17.49
CA GLU A 513 -19.52 -8.15 -18.28
C GLU A 513 -19.15 -8.35 -19.74
N ARG A 514 -19.95 -9.14 -20.46
CA ARG A 514 -19.67 -9.57 -21.84
C ARG A 514 -19.45 -8.42 -22.83
N GLN A 515 -20.10 -7.27 -22.60
CA GLN A 515 -20.01 -6.09 -23.48
C GLN A 515 -18.67 -5.35 -23.35
N SER A 516 -18.02 -5.45 -22.19
CA SER A 516 -16.73 -4.80 -21.90
C SER A 516 -15.54 -5.67 -22.30
N ARG A 517 -15.77 -6.94 -22.68
CA ARG A 517 -14.71 -7.91 -23.02
C ARG A 517 -13.92 -7.47 -24.25
N VAL A 518 -12.60 -7.59 -24.17
CA VAL A 518 -11.69 -7.21 -25.27
C VAL A 518 -11.44 -8.44 -26.14
N THR A 519 -12.42 -8.79 -26.97
CA THR A 519 -12.42 -10.03 -27.78
C THR A 519 -11.32 -10.06 -28.85
N SER A 520 -10.73 -8.92 -29.21
CA SER A 520 -9.58 -8.84 -30.11
C SER A 520 -8.34 -9.58 -29.58
N PHE A 521 -8.22 -9.77 -28.26
CA PHE A 521 -7.13 -10.56 -27.67
C PHE A 521 -7.39 -12.07 -27.67
N HIS A 522 -8.62 -12.53 -27.94
CA HIS A 522 -8.97 -13.96 -27.83
C HIS A 522 -8.10 -14.86 -28.71
N PRO A 523 -7.83 -14.55 -30.00
CA PRO A 523 -6.95 -15.40 -30.81
C PRO A 523 -5.54 -15.54 -30.23
N ALA A 524 -4.98 -14.44 -29.70
CA ALA A 524 -3.66 -14.45 -29.07
C ALA A 524 -3.66 -15.23 -27.75
N ILE A 525 -4.73 -15.11 -26.94
CA ILE A 525 -4.87 -15.86 -25.69
C ILE A 525 -5.10 -17.35 -25.96
N GLU A 526 -5.87 -17.71 -26.98
CA GLU A 526 -6.08 -19.11 -27.38
C GLU A 526 -4.79 -19.76 -27.86
N GLU A 527 -3.97 -19.04 -28.64
CA GLU A 527 -2.63 -19.47 -29.01
C GLU A 527 -1.76 -19.66 -27.76
N LEU A 528 -1.73 -18.65 -26.89
CA LEU A 528 -0.93 -18.63 -25.66
C LEU A 528 -1.28 -19.80 -24.74
N LEU A 529 -2.56 -20.15 -24.59
CA LEU A 529 -3.02 -21.22 -23.70
C LEU A 529 -2.97 -22.61 -24.33
N TYR A 530 -3.31 -22.74 -25.61
CA TYR A 530 -3.69 -24.03 -26.20
C TYR A 530 -2.90 -24.43 -27.45
N SER A 531 -1.93 -23.63 -27.89
CA SER A 531 -0.97 -24.07 -28.91
C SER A 531 -0.21 -25.31 -28.42
N LYS A 532 0.17 -26.19 -29.35
CA LYS A 532 0.99 -27.38 -29.08
C LYS A 532 2.48 -27.13 -29.31
N GLU A 533 2.82 -25.97 -29.86
CA GLU A 533 4.19 -25.60 -30.16
C GLU A 533 4.81 -24.90 -28.96
N ASP A 534 6.06 -25.26 -28.67
CA ASP A 534 6.90 -24.55 -27.72
C ASP A 534 7.60 -23.39 -28.46
N ASN A 535 7.59 -22.20 -27.88
CA ASN A 535 8.24 -21.02 -28.45
C ASN A 535 8.81 -20.10 -27.36
N ASN A 536 9.10 -18.84 -27.70
CA ASN A 536 9.66 -17.87 -26.75
C ASN A 536 8.63 -17.27 -25.79
N GLU A 537 7.32 -17.45 -26.02
CA GLU A 537 6.23 -16.97 -25.16
C GLU A 537 5.65 -18.08 -24.27
N HIS A 538 5.71 -19.35 -24.68
CA HIS A 538 5.16 -20.48 -23.92
C HIS A 538 5.85 -21.81 -24.21
N ILE A 539 5.84 -22.70 -23.22
CA ILE A 539 6.28 -24.10 -23.34
C ILE A 539 5.30 -25.06 -22.64
N GLY A 540 5.31 -26.32 -23.06
CA GLY A 540 4.31 -27.31 -22.65
C GLY A 540 2.99 -27.12 -23.39
N TYR A 541 2.00 -27.98 -23.15
CA TYR A 541 0.70 -27.88 -23.81
C TYR A 541 -0.39 -28.50 -22.95
N LEU A 542 -1.64 -28.08 -23.19
CA LEU A 542 -2.83 -28.64 -22.54
C LEU A 542 -3.50 -29.64 -23.48
N ALA A 543 -3.50 -30.91 -23.11
CA ALA A 543 -4.07 -31.99 -23.92
C ALA A 543 -5.62 -31.95 -23.92
N ASP A 544 -6.22 -31.67 -22.76
CA ASP A 544 -7.66 -31.56 -22.60
C ASP A 544 -8.07 -30.10 -22.37
N ARG A 545 -8.58 -29.46 -23.42
CA ARG A 545 -9.04 -28.06 -23.38
C ARG A 545 -10.33 -27.86 -22.57
N LYS A 546 -11.06 -28.93 -22.23
CA LYS A 546 -12.34 -28.84 -21.49
C LYS A 546 -12.13 -28.77 -19.98
N LYS A 547 -10.95 -29.14 -19.47
CA LYS A 547 -10.65 -29.04 -18.05
C LYS A 547 -10.55 -27.58 -17.63
N PRO A 548 -11.07 -27.23 -16.44
CA PRO A 548 -10.79 -25.94 -15.82
C PRO A 548 -9.28 -25.72 -15.65
N ILE A 549 -8.88 -24.46 -15.59
CA ILE A 549 -7.49 -24.06 -15.42
C ILE A 549 -7.25 -23.55 -13.99
N ILE A 550 -6.25 -24.11 -13.31
CA ILE A 550 -5.57 -23.42 -12.22
C ILE A 550 -4.55 -22.48 -12.83
N PHE A 551 -4.65 -21.20 -12.49
CA PHE A 551 -3.82 -20.13 -13.01
C PHE A 551 -2.99 -19.48 -11.90
N SER A 552 -1.70 -19.26 -12.16
CA SER A 552 -0.84 -18.46 -11.30
C SER A 552 0.01 -17.52 -12.14
N MET A 553 0.13 -16.27 -11.74
CA MET A 553 0.96 -15.26 -12.40
C MET A 553 1.78 -14.51 -11.36
N ALA A 554 3.11 -14.58 -11.47
CA ALA A 554 4.04 -13.91 -10.59
C ALA A 554 5.45 -13.81 -11.21
N ARG A 555 6.34 -13.06 -10.57
CA ARG A 555 7.78 -13.21 -10.82
C ARG A 555 8.23 -14.61 -10.40
N LEU A 556 9.30 -15.10 -11.03
CA LEU A 556 9.87 -16.41 -10.71
C LEU A 556 11.03 -16.23 -9.74
N ASP A 557 10.72 -16.25 -8.45
CA ASP A 557 11.68 -16.18 -7.34
C ASP A 557 11.30 -17.18 -6.24
N THR A 558 12.22 -17.40 -5.28
CA THR A 558 12.05 -18.42 -4.24
C THR A 558 10.83 -18.14 -3.37
N VAL A 559 10.58 -16.86 -3.06
CA VAL A 559 9.52 -16.43 -2.16
C VAL A 559 8.15 -16.61 -2.82
N LYS A 560 8.03 -16.34 -4.12
CA LYS A 560 6.78 -16.56 -4.88
C LYS A 560 6.42 -18.03 -5.03
N ASN A 561 7.38 -18.94 -4.87
CA ASN A 561 7.16 -20.38 -4.71
C ASN A 561 6.32 -21.04 -5.83
N ILE A 562 6.50 -20.56 -7.06
CA ILE A 562 5.84 -21.11 -8.25
C ILE A 562 6.26 -22.55 -8.52
N SER A 563 7.53 -22.87 -8.23
CA SER A 563 8.02 -24.26 -8.27
C SER A 563 7.34 -25.14 -7.22
N GLY A 564 7.03 -24.62 -6.03
CA GLY A 564 6.26 -25.33 -5.01
C GLY A 564 4.88 -25.72 -5.51
N LEU A 565 4.12 -24.79 -6.09
CA LEU A 565 2.81 -25.10 -6.70
C LEU A 565 2.92 -26.16 -7.79
N THR A 566 3.95 -26.10 -8.63
CA THR A 566 4.21 -27.09 -9.68
C THR A 566 4.46 -28.48 -9.08
N GLU A 567 5.21 -28.54 -7.98
CA GLU A 567 5.44 -29.79 -7.25
C GLU A 567 4.15 -30.34 -6.61
N TRP A 568 3.36 -29.48 -5.95
CA TRP A 568 2.10 -29.89 -5.32
C TRP A 568 1.13 -30.45 -6.34
N TYR A 569 0.98 -29.77 -7.48
CA TYR A 569 0.18 -30.25 -8.61
C TYR A 569 0.71 -31.58 -9.14
N GLY A 570 2.03 -31.70 -9.35
CA GLY A 570 2.64 -32.91 -9.90
C GLY A 570 2.46 -34.15 -9.02
N LYS A 571 2.54 -33.99 -7.69
CA LYS A 571 2.31 -35.05 -6.69
C LYS A 571 0.84 -35.46 -6.60
N ASN A 572 -0.08 -34.51 -6.68
CA ASN A 572 -1.50 -34.76 -6.44
C ASN A 572 -2.24 -35.25 -7.70
N LYS A 573 -2.26 -36.59 -7.89
CA LYS A 573 -2.96 -37.24 -9.02
C LYS A 573 -4.46 -36.90 -9.09
N ARG A 574 -5.11 -36.72 -7.93
CA ARG A 574 -6.52 -36.33 -7.85
C ARG A 574 -6.72 -34.95 -8.49
N LEU A 575 -5.92 -33.96 -8.08
CA LEU A 575 -5.96 -32.61 -8.65
C LEU A 575 -5.70 -32.62 -10.17
N ARG A 576 -4.68 -33.33 -10.65
CA ARG A 576 -4.34 -33.47 -12.08
C ARG A 576 -5.48 -34.04 -12.93
N SER A 577 -6.28 -34.93 -12.35
CA SER A 577 -7.45 -35.50 -13.03
C SER A 577 -8.57 -34.47 -13.26
N LEU A 578 -8.64 -33.44 -12.41
CA LEU A 578 -9.72 -32.45 -12.40
C LEU A 578 -9.41 -31.24 -13.29
N VAL A 579 -8.17 -30.76 -13.29
CA VAL A 579 -7.80 -29.45 -13.85
C VAL A 579 -6.44 -29.44 -14.56
N ASN A 580 -6.24 -28.45 -15.42
CA ASN A 580 -4.94 -28.10 -16.03
C ASN A 580 -4.20 -27.07 -15.17
N LEU A 581 -2.88 -27.03 -15.28
CA LEU A 581 -2.03 -26.01 -14.62
C LEU A 581 -1.48 -25.03 -15.66
N VAL A 582 -1.73 -23.73 -15.46
CA VAL A 582 -1.15 -22.64 -16.26
C VAL A 582 -0.37 -21.71 -15.34
N ILE A 583 0.90 -21.49 -15.67
CA ILE A 583 1.81 -20.64 -14.90
C ILE A 583 2.37 -19.56 -15.83
N VAL A 584 2.26 -18.29 -15.43
CA VAL A 584 2.95 -17.16 -16.05
C VAL A 584 4.06 -16.70 -15.12
N ALA A 585 5.32 -17.03 -15.43
CA ALA A 585 6.44 -16.68 -14.57
C ALA A 585 7.79 -16.74 -15.29
N GLY A 586 8.60 -15.68 -15.17
CA GLY A 586 10.00 -15.64 -15.58
C GLY A 586 10.28 -16.00 -17.04
N PHE A 587 11.53 -16.40 -17.31
CA PHE A 587 11.99 -16.94 -18.59
C PHE A 587 12.03 -18.48 -18.58
N PHE A 588 12.10 -19.11 -19.74
CA PHE A 588 12.26 -20.57 -19.84
C PHE A 588 13.71 -21.02 -19.83
N ASP A 589 14.62 -20.18 -20.31
CA ASP A 589 16.05 -20.48 -20.44
C ASP A 589 16.82 -19.74 -19.34
N PRO A 590 17.55 -20.45 -18.47
CA PRO A 590 18.36 -19.82 -17.43
C PRO A 590 19.37 -18.79 -17.98
N SER A 591 19.86 -18.96 -19.22
CA SER A 591 20.83 -18.05 -19.82
C SER A 591 20.28 -16.65 -20.10
N LYS A 592 18.96 -16.49 -20.17
CA LYS A 592 18.28 -15.21 -20.40
C LYS A 592 18.11 -14.39 -19.12
N SER A 593 18.21 -15.02 -17.95
CA SER A 593 18.14 -14.33 -16.67
C SER A 593 19.54 -13.95 -16.17
N LYS A 594 19.64 -12.80 -15.52
CA LYS A 594 20.83 -12.39 -14.76
C LYS A 594 20.64 -12.59 -13.25
N ASP A 595 19.44 -12.97 -12.83
CA ASP A 595 19.07 -13.18 -11.44
C ASP A 595 19.34 -14.62 -11.02
N ARG A 596 20.02 -14.80 -9.89
CA ARG A 596 20.47 -16.13 -9.45
C ARG A 596 19.30 -16.99 -8.95
N GLU A 597 18.31 -16.37 -8.30
CA GLU A 597 17.13 -17.09 -7.82
C GLU A 597 16.26 -17.55 -8.98
N GLU A 598 15.99 -16.65 -9.93
CA GLU A 598 15.25 -16.98 -11.14
C GLU A 598 15.95 -18.10 -11.93
N ILE A 599 17.28 -18.04 -12.12
CA ILE A 599 18.06 -19.13 -12.75
C ILE A 599 17.84 -20.46 -12.04
N ALA A 600 17.87 -20.48 -10.70
CA ALA A 600 17.68 -21.69 -9.91
C ALA A 600 16.24 -22.22 -10.02
N GLU A 601 15.25 -21.34 -9.93
CA GLU A 601 13.83 -21.67 -10.03
C GLU A 601 13.46 -22.14 -11.44
N ILE A 602 14.04 -21.58 -12.51
CA ILE A 602 13.89 -22.08 -13.89
C ILE A 602 14.37 -23.53 -13.98
N LYS A 603 15.56 -23.83 -13.47
CA LYS A 603 16.11 -25.21 -13.46
C LYS A 603 15.20 -26.16 -12.68
N LYS A 604 14.69 -25.71 -11.53
CA LYS A 604 13.78 -26.47 -10.68
C LYS A 604 12.46 -26.74 -11.40
N MET A 605 11.88 -25.75 -12.07
CA MET A 605 10.66 -25.89 -12.88
C MET A 605 10.82 -26.98 -13.95
N HIS A 606 11.90 -26.94 -14.74
CA HIS A 606 12.19 -27.99 -15.74
C HIS A 606 12.30 -29.37 -15.11
N ALA A 607 13.07 -29.49 -14.02
CA ALA A 607 13.23 -30.76 -13.31
C ALA A 607 11.91 -31.32 -12.77
N LEU A 608 11.01 -30.46 -12.26
CA LEU A 608 9.69 -30.87 -11.77
C LEU A 608 8.77 -31.31 -12.91
N ILE A 609 8.76 -30.59 -14.03
CA ILE A 609 7.96 -30.93 -15.22
C ILE A 609 8.36 -32.30 -15.76
N GLU A 610 9.66 -32.59 -15.81
CA GLU A 610 10.20 -33.88 -16.21
C GLU A 610 9.87 -34.98 -15.19
N LYS A 611 10.21 -34.76 -13.91
CA LYS A 611 10.00 -35.71 -12.80
C LYS A 611 8.56 -36.20 -12.69
N TYR A 612 7.58 -35.30 -12.82
CA TYR A 612 6.16 -35.63 -12.69
C TYR A 612 5.44 -35.85 -14.02
N GLN A 613 6.17 -35.82 -15.14
CA GLN A 613 5.65 -36.00 -16.51
C GLN A 613 4.45 -35.10 -16.78
N LEU A 614 4.64 -33.78 -16.65
CA LEU A 614 3.55 -32.81 -16.68
C LEU A 614 3.14 -32.37 -18.11
N LYS A 615 3.88 -32.78 -19.15
CA LYS A 615 3.50 -32.47 -20.54
C LYS A 615 2.07 -32.96 -20.83
N GLY A 616 1.26 -32.12 -21.46
CA GLY A 616 -0.17 -32.37 -21.69
C GLY A 616 -1.09 -31.89 -20.55
N GLN A 617 -0.54 -31.49 -19.41
CA GLN A 617 -1.29 -31.03 -18.22
C GLN A 617 -0.82 -29.66 -17.72
N ILE A 618 0.37 -29.22 -18.12
CA ILE A 618 0.96 -27.92 -17.77
C ILE A 618 1.19 -27.06 -19.00
N ARG A 619 0.98 -25.75 -18.82
CA ARG A 619 1.40 -24.69 -19.73
C ARG A 619 2.20 -23.65 -18.95
N TRP A 620 3.46 -23.44 -19.32
CA TRP A 620 4.31 -22.41 -18.73
C TRP A 620 4.51 -21.28 -19.73
N ILE A 621 4.08 -20.08 -19.36
CA ILE A 621 4.05 -18.86 -20.16
C ILE A 621 5.10 -17.88 -19.59
N ALA A 622 5.79 -17.17 -20.48
CA ALA A 622 6.78 -16.16 -20.13
C ALA A 622 6.11 -14.94 -19.50
N ALA A 623 6.86 -14.16 -18.73
CA ALA A 623 6.36 -12.94 -18.10
C ALA A 623 5.60 -12.02 -19.08
N GLN A 624 4.42 -11.57 -18.66
CA GLN A 624 3.51 -10.77 -19.50
C GLN A 624 3.55 -9.30 -19.07
N THR A 625 3.75 -8.38 -20.02
CA THR A 625 3.90 -6.94 -19.75
C THR A 625 2.69 -6.10 -20.13
N ASP A 626 1.78 -6.61 -20.96
CA ASP A 626 0.55 -5.90 -21.35
C ASP A 626 -0.58 -6.18 -20.35
N ARG A 627 -0.87 -5.18 -19.51
CA ARG A 627 -1.93 -5.27 -18.49
C ARG A 627 -3.33 -5.50 -19.07
N TYR A 628 -3.64 -5.00 -20.28
CA TYR A 628 -4.96 -5.19 -20.90
C TYR A 628 -5.13 -6.63 -21.38
N ARG A 629 -4.08 -7.21 -21.98
CA ARG A 629 -4.04 -8.64 -22.32
C ARG A 629 -4.13 -9.51 -21.06
N ASN A 630 -3.45 -9.13 -19.98
CA ASN A 630 -3.50 -9.84 -18.70
C ASN A 630 -4.90 -9.82 -18.07
N GLY A 631 -5.58 -8.67 -18.07
CA GLY A 631 -6.96 -8.56 -17.61
C GLY A 631 -7.90 -9.50 -18.38
N GLU A 632 -7.75 -9.58 -19.71
CA GLU A 632 -8.55 -10.49 -20.53
C GLU A 632 -8.16 -11.96 -20.30
N LEU A 633 -6.88 -12.25 -20.06
CA LEU A 633 -6.42 -13.59 -19.68
C LEU A 633 -7.11 -14.08 -18.41
N TYR A 634 -7.13 -13.30 -17.32
CA TYR A 634 -7.87 -13.65 -16.09
C TYR A 634 -9.34 -13.99 -16.37
N ARG A 635 -10.02 -13.18 -17.20
CA ARG A 635 -11.42 -13.41 -17.58
C ARG A 635 -11.60 -14.65 -18.44
N CYS A 636 -10.66 -14.96 -19.35
CA CYS A 636 -10.67 -16.20 -20.12
C CYS A 636 -10.46 -17.43 -19.23
N ILE A 637 -9.62 -17.34 -18.19
CA ILE A 637 -9.50 -18.41 -17.19
C ILE A 637 -10.82 -18.58 -16.43
N ALA A 638 -11.49 -17.49 -16.04
CA ALA A 638 -12.80 -17.54 -15.40
C ALA A 638 -13.88 -18.19 -16.28
N ASP A 639 -13.82 -17.99 -17.60
CA ASP A 639 -14.71 -18.69 -18.56
C ASP A 639 -14.54 -20.22 -18.51
N THR A 640 -13.35 -20.73 -18.19
CA THR A 640 -13.10 -22.18 -18.00
C THR A 640 -13.60 -22.72 -16.65
N LYS A 641 -14.22 -21.88 -15.81
CA LYS A 641 -14.51 -22.18 -14.39
C LYS A 641 -13.26 -22.58 -13.60
N GLY A 642 -12.14 -21.94 -13.94
CA GLY A 642 -10.84 -22.12 -13.29
C GLY A 642 -10.74 -21.48 -11.91
N ALA A 643 -9.52 -21.42 -11.36
CA ALA A 643 -9.22 -20.72 -10.12
C ALA A 643 -7.83 -20.08 -10.20
N PHE A 644 -7.62 -18.99 -9.46
CA PHE A 644 -6.31 -18.39 -9.25
C PHE A 644 -5.65 -19.01 -8.02
N VAL A 645 -4.35 -19.29 -8.09
CA VAL A 645 -3.57 -19.79 -6.95
C VAL A 645 -2.33 -18.92 -6.75
N GLN A 646 -2.19 -18.38 -5.53
CA GLN A 646 -1.00 -17.64 -5.09
C GLN A 646 -0.29 -18.49 -4.00
N PRO A 647 0.82 -19.18 -4.33
CA PRO A 647 1.47 -20.17 -3.45
C PRO A 647 2.67 -19.64 -2.64
N ALA A 648 2.87 -18.33 -2.55
CA ALA A 648 4.07 -17.72 -1.99
C ALA A 648 4.32 -18.15 -0.54
N LEU A 649 5.60 -18.34 -0.19
CA LEU A 649 6.03 -18.57 1.19
C LEU A 649 5.65 -17.40 2.09
N TYR A 650 5.61 -16.19 1.51
CA TYR A 650 5.11 -14.97 2.12
C TYR A 650 4.74 -13.98 1.03
N GLU A 651 3.60 -13.30 1.16
CA GLU A 651 3.17 -12.25 0.24
C GLU A 651 2.82 -10.98 1.01
N ALA A 652 3.50 -9.86 0.74
CA ALA A 652 3.33 -8.65 1.53
C ALA A 652 1.94 -8.03 1.38
N PHE A 653 1.37 -8.07 0.18
CA PHE A 653 0.01 -7.60 -0.09
C PHE A 653 -0.76 -8.57 -0.99
N GLY A 654 -0.30 -8.73 -2.24
CA GLY A 654 -0.92 -9.65 -3.20
C GLY A 654 -1.88 -8.98 -4.19
N LEU A 655 -1.40 -8.00 -4.96
CA LEU A 655 -2.21 -7.36 -6.02
C LEU A 655 -2.84 -8.37 -6.98
N THR A 656 -2.12 -9.43 -7.35
CA THR A 656 -2.64 -10.47 -8.26
C THR A 656 -3.86 -11.21 -7.69
N VAL A 657 -3.98 -11.31 -6.35
CA VAL A 657 -5.18 -11.85 -5.69
C VAL A 657 -6.37 -10.92 -5.92
N ILE A 658 -6.17 -9.61 -5.77
CA ILE A 658 -7.20 -8.58 -6.02
C ILE A 658 -7.57 -8.51 -7.51
N GLU A 659 -6.60 -8.60 -8.42
CA GLU A 659 -6.84 -8.65 -9.87
C GLU A 659 -7.70 -9.87 -10.26
N ALA A 660 -7.35 -11.06 -9.74
CA ALA A 660 -8.11 -12.29 -9.98
C ALA A 660 -9.54 -12.17 -9.43
N MET A 661 -9.70 -11.72 -8.19
CA MET A 661 -11.01 -11.56 -7.56
C MET A 661 -11.86 -10.49 -8.27
N ASN A 662 -11.27 -9.38 -8.74
CA ASN A 662 -11.94 -8.36 -9.56
C ASN A 662 -12.45 -8.91 -10.89
N CYS A 663 -11.73 -9.88 -11.47
CA CYS A 663 -12.18 -10.57 -12.69
C CYS A 663 -13.25 -11.64 -12.40
N GLY A 664 -13.61 -11.86 -11.14
CA GLY A 664 -14.54 -12.91 -10.71
C GLY A 664 -13.93 -14.31 -10.70
N LEU A 665 -12.61 -14.43 -10.66
CA LEU A 665 -11.92 -15.72 -10.58
C LEU A 665 -11.74 -16.12 -9.09
N PRO A 666 -12.31 -17.25 -8.61
CA PRO A 666 -12.08 -17.72 -7.25
C PRO A 666 -10.59 -17.88 -6.97
N ALA A 667 -10.14 -17.38 -5.80
CA ALA A 667 -8.73 -17.32 -5.45
C ALA A 667 -8.39 -18.23 -4.26
N PHE A 668 -7.26 -18.92 -4.37
CA PHE A 668 -6.55 -19.60 -3.30
C PHE A 668 -5.26 -18.83 -3.05
N ALA A 669 -5.03 -18.34 -1.85
CA ALA A 669 -3.82 -17.56 -1.57
C ALA A 669 -3.17 -17.98 -0.25
N THR A 670 -1.85 -17.76 -0.18
CA THR A 670 -1.07 -18.02 1.03
C THR A 670 -1.69 -17.37 2.27
N ASN A 671 -1.70 -18.10 3.38
CA ASN A 671 -2.06 -17.54 4.70
C ASN A 671 -0.92 -16.74 5.35
N GLN A 672 0.20 -16.56 4.66
CA GLN A 672 1.37 -15.84 5.14
C GLN A 672 1.44 -14.43 4.51
N GLY A 673 1.01 -13.42 5.26
CA GLY A 673 1.09 -12.01 4.88
C GLY A 673 -0.25 -11.42 4.41
N GLY A 674 -0.20 -10.43 3.52
CA GLY A 674 -1.35 -9.62 3.10
C GLY A 674 -2.56 -10.40 2.55
N PRO A 675 -2.40 -11.49 1.77
CA PRO A 675 -3.56 -12.24 1.29
C PRO A 675 -4.43 -12.84 2.40
N ALA A 676 -3.87 -13.08 3.59
CA ALA A 676 -4.60 -13.55 4.76
C ALA A 676 -5.66 -12.54 5.26
N GLU A 677 -5.50 -11.26 4.93
CA GLU A 677 -6.48 -10.20 5.19
C GLU A 677 -7.44 -9.99 4.02
N ILE A 678 -6.97 -10.18 2.79
CA ILE A 678 -7.77 -9.99 1.57
C ILE A 678 -8.90 -11.02 1.51
N ILE A 679 -8.55 -12.28 1.71
CA ILE A 679 -9.48 -13.41 1.65
C ILE A 679 -10.10 -13.66 3.03
N ILE A 680 -11.40 -13.92 3.04
CA ILE A 680 -12.08 -14.52 4.17
C ILE A 680 -12.27 -15.99 3.83
N ASP A 681 -11.48 -16.85 4.49
CA ASP A 681 -11.39 -18.28 4.18
C ASP A 681 -12.76 -18.97 4.13
N GLY A 682 -13.03 -19.67 3.03
CA GLY A 682 -14.29 -20.35 2.78
C GLY A 682 -15.48 -19.46 2.41
N ILE A 683 -15.31 -18.13 2.42
CA ILE A 683 -16.36 -17.15 2.09
C ILE A 683 -16.05 -16.44 0.76
N SER A 684 -14.96 -15.67 0.69
CA SER A 684 -14.58 -14.90 -0.51
C SER A 684 -13.44 -15.53 -1.31
N GLY A 685 -12.86 -16.62 -0.80
CA GLY A 685 -11.74 -17.38 -1.37
C GLY A 685 -11.26 -18.41 -0.37
N PHE A 686 -10.05 -18.92 -0.55
CA PHE A 686 -9.47 -19.92 0.35
C PHE A 686 -8.02 -19.61 0.72
N HIS A 687 -7.66 -19.89 1.97
CA HIS A 687 -6.29 -19.85 2.44
C HIS A 687 -5.60 -21.19 2.19
N ILE A 688 -4.34 -21.12 1.73
CA ILE A 688 -3.44 -22.27 1.60
C ILE A 688 -2.19 -22.04 2.44
N ASP A 689 -1.65 -23.10 3.05
CA ASP A 689 -0.38 -23.03 3.80
C ASP A 689 0.78 -23.44 2.89
N PRO A 690 1.68 -22.51 2.52
CA PRO A 690 2.78 -22.83 1.62
C PRO A 690 3.79 -23.82 2.21
N ASN A 691 3.77 -24.06 3.53
CA ASN A 691 4.60 -25.07 4.19
C ASN A 691 3.95 -26.47 4.19
N ASN A 692 2.67 -26.56 3.80
CA ASN A 692 1.92 -27.82 3.70
C ASN A 692 1.26 -27.96 2.32
N GLY A 693 2.07 -28.32 1.33
CA GLY A 693 1.63 -28.49 -0.06
C GLY A 693 0.61 -29.60 -0.29
N ASP A 694 0.63 -30.65 0.54
CA ASP A 694 -0.32 -31.76 0.45
C ASP A 694 -1.72 -31.32 0.92
N GLU A 695 -1.81 -30.62 2.05
CA GLU A 695 -3.07 -30.00 2.50
C GLU A 695 -3.57 -28.98 1.49
N SER A 696 -2.69 -28.10 1.02
CA SER A 696 -3.04 -27.04 0.07
C SER A 696 -3.56 -27.59 -1.26
N SER A 697 -2.88 -28.59 -1.85
CA SER A 697 -3.34 -29.21 -3.09
C SER A 697 -4.63 -30.00 -2.92
N ASN A 698 -4.84 -30.62 -1.76
CA ASN A 698 -6.09 -31.31 -1.46
C ASN A 698 -7.26 -30.34 -1.31
N LYS A 699 -7.07 -29.21 -0.64
CA LYS A 699 -8.08 -28.15 -0.53
C LYS A 699 -8.50 -27.62 -1.91
N ILE A 700 -7.55 -27.44 -2.83
CA ILE A 700 -7.85 -27.06 -4.21
C ILE A 700 -8.63 -28.17 -4.94
N ALA A 701 -8.23 -29.43 -4.77
CA ALA A 701 -8.94 -30.56 -5.38
C ALA A 701 -10.39 -30.67 -4.87
N ASP A 702 -10.61 -30.53 -3.56
CA ASP A 702 -11.93 -30.57 -2.92
C ASP A 702 -12.86 -29.48 -3.49
N PHE A 703 -12.33 -28.29 -3.74
CA PHE A 703 -13.08 -27.22 -4.40
C PHE A 703 -13.56 -27.61 -5.80
N PHE A 704 -12.69 -28.16 -6.65
CA PHE A 704 -13.08 -28.56 -8.00
C PHE A 704 -14.00 -29.79 -8.00
N GLU A 705 -13.86 -30.71 -7.06
CA GLU A 705 -14.82 -31.81 -6.87
C GLU A 705 -16.20 -31.28 -6.48
N LYS A 706 -16.25 -30.32 -5.56
CA LYS A 706 -17.49 -29.66 -5.17
C LYS A 706 -18.12 -28.86 -6.31
N CYS A 707 -17.33 -28.21 -7.17
CA CYS A 707 -17.84 -27.54 -8.37
C CYS A 707 -18.43 -28.53 -9.39
N LYS A 708 -17.98 -29.79 -9.41
CA LYS A 708 -18.58 -30.82 -10.27
C LYS A 708 -19.91 -31.32 -9.73
N THR A 709 -20.08 -31.38 -8.41
CA THR A 709 -21.31 -31.86 -7.76
C THR A 709 -22.35 -30.76 -7.59
N ASP A 710 -21.92 -29.51 -7.43
CA ASP A 710 -22.75 -28.30 -7.33
C ASP A 710 -22.29 -27.27 -8.37
N ALA A 711 -23.02 -27.19 -9.48
CA ALA A 711 -22.71 -26.31 -10.60
C ALA A 711 -22.75 -24.81 -10.24
N GLU A 712 -23.46 -24.44 -9.17
CA GLU A 712 -23.54 -23.05 -8.71
C GLU A 712 -22.44 -22.68 -7.71
N TYR A 713 -21.74 -23.66 -7.14
CA TYR A 713 -20.74 -23.43 -6.11
C TYR A 713 -19.63 -22.48 -6.58
N TRP A 714 -19.15 -22.66 -7.81
CA TRP A 714 -18.15 -21.79 -8.42
C TRP A 714 -18.66 -20.35 -8.54
N ASN A 715 -19.90 -20.15 -9.02
CA ASN A 715 -20.51 -18.83 -9.19
C ASN A 715 -20.71 -18.14 -7.83
N LYS A 716 -21.07 -18.90 -6.79
CA LYS A 716 -21.18 -18.39 -5.43
C LYS A 716 -19.85 -17.85 -4.92
N MET A 717 -18.76 -18.62 -5.08
CA MET A 717 -17.42 -18.20 -4.66
C MET A 717 -16.92 -16.99 -5.48
N SER A 718 -17.16 -16.99 -6.80
CA SER A 718 -16.86 -15.86 -7.69
C SER A 718 -17.57 -14.57 -7.25
N LYS A 719 -18.88 -14.63 -6.98
CA LYS A 719 -19.67 -13.49 -6.52
C LYS A 719 -19.23 -12.98 -5.14
N ALA A 720 -18.91 -13.88 -4.21
CA ALA A 720 -18.43 -13.52 -2.89
C ALA A 720 -17.04 -12.86 -2.95
N GLY A 721 -16.15 -13.35 -3.83
CA GLY A 721 -14.86 -12.70 -4.12
C GLY A 721 -15.04 -11.29 -4.67
N LEU A 722 -15.91 -11.10 -5.66
CA LEU A 722 -16.24 -9.77 -6.21
C LEU A 722 -16.79 -8.82 -5.14
N GLN A 723 -17.74 -9.30 -4.32
CA GLN A 723 -18.33 -8.51 -3.25
C GLN A 723 -17.26 -8.04 -2.26
N ARG A 724 -16.34 -8.94 -1.84
CA ARG A 724 -15.22 -8.59 -0.97
C ARG A 724 -14.35 -7.47 -1.55
N ILE A 725 -14.08 -7.50 -2.85
CA ILE A 725 -13.30 -6.44 -3.50
C ILE A 725 -14.05 -5.11 -3.51
N TYR A 726 -15.33 -5.09 -3.90
CA TYR A 726 -16.11 -3.86 -3.93
C TYR A 726 -16.34 -3.23 -2.55
N GLU A 727 -16.29 -4.03 -1.49
CA GLU A 727 -16.42 -3.55 -0.10
C GLU A 727 -15.10 -3.03 0.50
N CYS A 728 -13.94 -3.47 0.00
CA CYS A 728 -12.67 -3.27 0.72
C CYS A 728 -11.48 -2.79 -0.15
N TYR A 729 -11.38 -3.22 -1.41
CA TYR A 729 -10.16 -3.13 -2.21
C TYR A 729 -10.42 -2.42 -3.55
N THR A 730 -10.92 -1.18 -3.48
CA THR A 730 -11.07 -0.32 -4.66
C THR A 730 -10.35 1.00 -4.46
N TRP A 731 -9.84 1.57 -5.55
CA TRP A 731 -9.23 2.90 -5.51
C TRP A 731 -10.20 4.01 -5.12
N LYS A 732 -11.51 3.83 -5.36
CA LYS A 732 -12.55 4.74 -4.87
C LYS A 732 -12.64 4.77 -3.35
N ILE A 733 -12.63 3.60 -2.70
CA ILE A 733 -12.62 3.50 -1.23
C ILE A 733 -11.33 4.11 -0.69
N TYR A 734 -10.19 3.79 -1.34
CA TYR A 734 -8.89 4.36 -1.00
C TYR A 734 -8.90 5.90 -1.02
N ALA A 735 -9.32 6.51 -2.13
CA ALA A 735 -9.36 7.96 -2.29
C ALA A 735 -10.24 8.63 -1.23
N ASN A 736 -11.42 8.04 -0.98
CA ASN A 736 -12.32 8.51 0.07
C ASN A 736 -11.68 8.48 1.46
N LYS A 737 -11.03 7.36 1.82
CA LYS A 737 -10.33 7.19 3.09
C LYS A 737 -9.20 8.21 3.24
N VAL A 738 -8.34 8.36 2.25
CA VAL A 738 -7.18 9.27 2.32
C VAL A 738 -7.61 10.73 2.44
N LEU A 739 -8.61 11.17 1.66
CA LEU A 739 -9.13 12.55 1.78
C LEU A 739 -9.81 12.79 3.14
N ASN A 740 -10.54 11.81 3.67
CA ASN A 740 -11.12 11.91 5.01
C ASN A 740 -10.03 11.98 6.09
N MET A 741 -8.97 11.19 5.99
CA MET A 741 -7.81 11.29 6.88
C MET A 741 -7.19 12.69 6.80
N GLY A 742 -6.91 13.21 5.62
CA GLY A 742 -6.35 14.55 5.46
C GLY A 742 -7.18 15.64 6.16
N ALA A 743 -8.51 15.55 6.08
CA ALA A 743 -9.42 16.48 6.76
C ALA A 743 -9.41 16.28 8.30
N ILE A 744 -9.58 15.05 8.77
CA ILE A 744 -9.65 14.70 10.21
C ILE A 744 -8.33 15.03 10.91
N TYR A 745 -7.21 14.58 10.36
CA TYR A 745 -5.89 14.84 10.92
C TYR A 745 -5.50 16.32 10.82
N GLY A 746 -6.02 17.04 9.83
CA GLY A 746 -5.87 18.49 9.72
C GLY A 746 -6.44 19.24 10.94
N PHE A 747 -7.63 18.85 11.40
CA PHE A 747 -8.22 19.40 12.62
C PHE A 747 -7.56 18.85 13.89
N TRP A 748 -7.28 17.54 13.95
CA TRP A 748 -6.56 16.91 15.08
C TRP A 748 -5.23 17.60 15.39
N ARG A 749 -4.51 18.01 14.33
CA ARG A 749 -3.26 18.76 14.46
C ARG A 749 -3.42 20.06 15.24
N GLN A 750 -4.54 20.76 15.09
CA GLN A 750 -4.83 21.98 15.83
C GLN A 750 -5.12 21.67 17.31
N LEU A 751 -5.84 20.59 17.58
CA LEU A 751 -6.14 20.15 18.95
C LEU A 751 -4.89 19.72 19.74
N ASN A 752 -3.85 19.21 19.06
CA ASN A 752 -2.63 18.68 19.67
C ASN A 752 -1.36 19.48 19.32
N LYS A 753 -1.51 20.79 19.15
CA LYS A 753 -0.42 21.68 18.72
C LYS A 753 0.83 21.62 19.60
N GLU A 754 0.67 21.54 20.92
CA GLU A 754 1.79 21.55 21.87
C GLU A 754 2.66 20.30 21.76
N GLN A 755 2.06 19.11 21.77
CA GLN A 755 2.78 17.86 21.58
C GLN A 755 3.46 17.81 20.21
N LYS A 756 2.76 18.27 19.15
CA LYS A 756 3.36 18.35 17.81
C LYS A 756 4.61 19.24 17.81
N LEU A 757 4.56 20.39 18.47
CA LEU A 757 5.72 21.29 18.55
C LEU A 757 6.89 20.64 19.30
N ALA A 758 6.63 19.98 20.43
CA ALA A 758 7.67 19.26 21.18
C ALA A 758 8.34 18.17 20.33
N LYS A 759 7.55 17.32 19.67
CA LYS A 759 8.04 16.27 18.77
C LYS A 759 8.82 16.85 17.59
N GLN A 760 8.35 17.95 17.01
CA GLN A 760 9.03 18.64 15.91
C GLN A 760 10.41 19.17 16.31
N ARG A 761 10.58 19.72 17.53
CA ARG A 761 11.90 20.18 18.00
C ARG A 761 12.89 19.03 18.15
N TYR A 762 12.45 17.90 18.70
CA TYR A 762 13.29 16.71 18.81
C TYR A 762 13.68 16.17 17.44
N ILE A 763 12.74 16.11 16.49
CA ILE A 763 13.00 15.72 15.10
C ILE A 763 13.99 16.68 14.43
N HIS A 764 13.84 18.00 14.62
CA HIS A 764 14.77 18.98 14.06
C HIS A 764 16.18 18.79 14.61
N MET A 765 16.33 18.53 15.91
CA MET A 765 17.63 18.22 16.50
C MET A 765 18.24 16.95 15.89
N PHE A 766 17.45 15.87 15.80
CA PHE A 766 17.89 14.60 15.24
C PHE A 766 18.26 14.72 13.75
N TYR A 767 17.46 15.42 12.96
CA TYR A 767 17.75 15.70 11.56
C TYR A 767 19.04 16.50 11.38
N ASN A 768 19.18 17.62 12.11
CA ASN A 768 20.30 18.53 11.92
C ASN A 768 21.64 17.97 12.42
N LEU A 769 21.62 17.23 13.53
CA LEU A 769 22.84 16.75 14.19
C LEU A 769 23.22 15.32 13.81
N GLN A 770 22.27 14.48 13.37
CA GLN A 770 22.56 13.12 12.92
C GLN A 770 22.38 12.97 11.42
N PHE A 771 21.16 13.13 10.91
CA PHE A 771 20.87 12.83 9.50
C PHE A 771 21.76 13.62 8.52
N ARG A 772 21.92 14.94 8.71
CA ARG A 772 22.77 15.77 7.84
C ARG A 772 24.22 15.29 7.78
N ASN A 773 24.79 14.92 8.93
CA ASN A 773 26.16 14.42 9.02
C ASN A 773 26.32 13.05 8.34
N LEU A 774 25.31 12.18 8.47
CA LEU A 774 25.30 10.90 7.76
C LEU A 774 25.20 11.11 6.25
N ALA A 775 24.27 11.97 5.81
CA ALA A 775 24.06 12.27 4.40
C ALA A 775 25.29 12.90 3.74
N SER A 776 26.05 13.76 4.44
CA SER A 776 27.28 14.34 3.88
C SER A 776 28.42 13.34 3.67
N ASN A 777 28.35 12.17 4.31
CA ASN A 777 29.35 11.10 4.14
C ASN A 777 29.04 10.17 2.97
N VAL A 778 27.85 10.26 2.36
CA VAL A 778 27.49 9.47 1.19
C VAL A 778 28.20 10.05 -0.04
N PRO A 779 28.98 9.25 -0.80
CA PRO A 779 29.73 9.76 -1.94
C PRO A 779 28.85 10.36 -3.05
N ILE A 780 29.18 11.58 -3.48
CA ILE A 780 28.57 12.20 -4.67
C ILE A 780 29.42 11.81 -5.89
N PRO A 781 28.83 11.23 -6.96
CA PRO A 781 29.56 10.92 -8.17
C PRO A 781 30.13 12.20 -8.80
N SER A 782 31.45 12.30 -8.93
CA SER A 782 32.09 13.36 -9.71
C SER A 782 31.91 13.09 -11.20
N GLU A 783 31.46 14.09 -11.96
CA GLU A 783 31.34 13.98 -13.41
C GLU A 783 32.73 13.72 -14.02
N VAL A 784 33.01 12.48 -14.43
CA VAL A 784 34.05 12.24 -15.42
C VAL A 784 33.42 12.55 -16.77
N PRO A 785 33.86 13.58 -17.51
CA PRO A 785 33.38 13.79 -18.87
C PRO A 785 33.69 12.51 -19.63
N GLN A 786 32.67 11.83 -20.14
CA GLN A 786 32.89 10.75 -21.10
C GLN A 786 33.64 11.36 -22.29
N GLN A 787 34.95 11.15 -22.35
CA GLN A 787 35.70 11.39 -23.57
C GLN A 787 34.99 10.61 -24.67
N PRO A 788 34.69 11.23 -25.82
CA PRO A 788 34.12 10.49 -26.94
C PRO A 788 35.08 9.35 -27.22
N THR A 789 34.60 8.12 -27.05
CA THR A 789 35.35 6.91 -27.32
C THR A 789 35.87 7.03 -28.74
N ARG A 790 37.18 7.27 -28.87
CA ARG A 790 37.88 7.24 -30.15
C ARG A 790 37.53 5.89 -30.77
N ALA A 791 36.76 5.93 -31.86
CA ALA A 791 36.44 4.75 -32.64
C ALA A 791 37.73 3.93 -32.84
N ALA A 792 37.70 2.70 -32.37
CA ALA A 792 38.83 1.80 -32.50
C ALA A 792 39.21 1.73 -33.98
N LYS A 793 40.42 2.20 -34.30
CA LYS A 793 41.03 2.06 -35.62
C LYS A 793 41.09 0.57 -35.96
N THR A 794 40.23 0.15 -36.88
CA THR A 794 40.30 -1.15 -37.53
C THR A 794 41.64 -1.28 -38.25
N LYS A 795 42.42 -2.30 -37.86
CA LYS A 795 43.62 -2.73 -38.62
C LYS A 795 43.19 -3.34 -39.97
N PRO A 796 43.99 -3.20 -41.03
CA PRO A 796 43.57 -3.50 -42.40
C PRO A 796 43.60 -5.01 -42.65
N LYS A 797 42.51 -5.55 -43.22
CA LYS A 797 42.48 -6.88 -43.82
C LYS A 797 43.18 -6.85 -45.18
N GLN A 798 44.01 -7.86 -45.40
CA GLN A 798 44.76 -8.11 -46.63
C GLN A 798 43.85 -8.29 -47.85
N SER A 799 44.39 -7.85 -48.97
CA SER A 799 43.85 -7.77 -50.33
C SER A 799 43.59 -9.12 -51.00
N ALA A 800 42.50 -9.20 -51.76
CA ALA A 800 42.37 -9.99 -52.98
C ALA A 800 41.67 -9.13 -54.06
N PRO A 801 42.00 -9.30 -55.36
CA PRO A 801 42.04 -8.20 -56.33
C PRO A 801 40.72 -7.90 -57.04
N ALA A 802 40.59 -6.64 -57.44
CA ALA A 802 39.46 -6.04 -58.15
C ALA A 802 39.40 -6.43 -59.64
N ALA A 803 38.18 -6.60 -60.16
CA ALA A 803 37.86 -6.41 -61.57
C ALA A 803 37.14 -5.07 -61.77
N ARG A 804 37.55 -4.37 -62.82
CA ARG A 804 37.37 -2.93 -63.11
C ARG A 804 36.00 -2.58 -63.74
N THR A 805 35.84 -1.26 -63.86
CA THR A 805 35.01 -0.45 -64.79
C THR A 805 33.68 0.03 -64.20
N GLY A 806 33.30 1.31 -64.26
CA GLY A 806 33.89 2.49 -64.90
C GLY A 806 33.24 3.79 -64.38
N LEU A 807 33.83 4.90 -64.81
CA LEU A 807 33.57 6.28 -64.39
C LEU A 807 32.17 6.82 -64.76
N GLN A 808 31.61 7.72 -63.95
CA GLN A 808 31.43 9.16 -64.27
C GLN A 808 30.56 9.92 -63.23
N GLN A 809 31.10 11.05 -62.76
CA GLN A 809 30.44 12.20 -62.11
C GLN A 809 29.75 13.11 -63.18
N PRO A 810 29.13 14.28 -62.89
CA PRO A 810 28.22 14.68 -61.79
C PRO A 810 27.02 15.61 -62.25
N THR A 811 26.13 15.96 -61.29
CA THR A 811 25.31 17.23 -61.16
C THR A 811 24.16 17.55 -62.15
N PRO A 812 23.25 18.52 -61.86
CA PRO A 812 22.54 18.87 -60.61
C PRO A 812 21.03 19.26 -60.80
N ALA A 813 20.37 19.56 -59.67
CA ALA A 813 19.32 20.59 -59.47
C ALA A 813 17.83 20.25 -59.72
N VAL A 814 16.97 20.61 -58.77
CA VAL A 814 16.13 21.83 -58.73
C VAL A 814 14.95 21.66 -57.76
N ILE A 815 14.71 22.71 -56.98
CA ILE A 815 13.63 22.94 -56.02
C ILE A 815 12.31 23.23 -56.76
N SER A 816 11.17 22.68 -56.28
CA SER A 816 9.86 23.31 -56.50
C SER A 816 8.84 23.00 -55.39
N LYS A 817 8.08 24.05 -55.05
CA LYS A 817 7.08 24.27 -53.99
C LYS A 817 5.89 23.29 -53.92
N PRO A 818 5.14 23.27 -52.80
CA PRO A 818 3.90 22.51 -52.64
C PRO A 818 2.67 23.24 -53.18
N GLN A 819 1.70 22.49 -53.72
CA GLN A 819 0.35 22.96 -54.06
C GLN A 819 -0.72 22.20 -53.27
N GLN A 820 -1.72 22.95 -52.79
CA GLN A 820 -2.98 22.48 -52.21
C GLN A 820 -3.86 21.76 -53.24
N PRO A 821 -4.96 21.13 -52.79
CA PRO A 821 -6.27 21.66 -53.20
C PRO A 821 -7.34 21.71 -52.08
N VAL A 822 -8.47 22.33 -52.45
CA VAL A 822 -9.50 23.02 -51.66
C VAL A 822 -10.82 22.22 -51.53
N LEU A 823 -11.49 22.42 -50.39
CA LEU A 823 -12.92 22.32 -49.99
C LEU A 823 -14.02 21.77 -50.95
N THR A 824 -14.93 20.91 -50.42
CA THR A 824 -16.32 21.25 -49.97
C THR A 824 -17.20 19.99 -49.78
N SER A 825 -17.92 19.88 -48.66
CA SER A 825 -19.41 19.89 -48.61
C SER A 825 -19.94 19.56 -47.21
N LYS A 826 -20.97 20.33 -46.82
CA LYS A 826 -21.75 20.29 -45.57
C LYS A 826 -22.81 19.18 -45.64
N ILE A 827 -23.11 18.53 -44.53
CA ILE A 827 -24.40 17.82 -44.32
C ILE A 827 -24.91 18.13 -42.90
N GLU A 828 -26.08 18.76 -42.84
CA GLU A 828 -26.90 18.99 -41.64
C GLU A 828 -27.71 17.72 -41.26
N PRO A 829 -28.16 17.58 -39.99
CA PRO A 829 -28.96 16.43 -39.54
C PRO A 829 -30.45 16.76 -39.36
N GLN A 830 -31.36 15.94 -39.89
CA GLN A 830 -32.79 15.83 -39.49
C GLN A 830 -33.42 14.55 -40.11
N PRO A 831 -34.62 14.08 -39.69
CA PRO A 831 -35.14 13.91 -38.34
C PRO A 831 -35.73 12.48 -38.13
N THR A 832 -36.09 12.17 -36.88
CA THR A 832 -36.82 10.97 -36.43
C THR A 832 -38.23 10.86 -37.04
N PRO A 833 -38.79 9.63 -37.15
CA PRO A 833 -40.24 9.44 -37.16
C PRO A 833 -40.75 8.97 -35.79
N ARG A 834 -41.76 9.67 -35.29
CA ARG A 834 -42.74 9.20 -34.29
C ARG A 834 -43.84 8.39 -34.99
N ASN A 835 -44.34 7.35 -34.33
CA ASN A 835 -45.76 7.14 -33.99
C ASN A 835 -45.79 5.92 -33.05
N GLU A 836 -46.24 6.09 -31.81
CA GLU A 836 -47.65 6.10 -31.41
C GLU A 836 -48.34 4.80 -31.79
N ASP A 837 -48.40 3.85 -30.85
CA ASP A 837 -49.71 3.37 -30.41
C ASP A 837 -49.68 2.86 -28.96
N GLN A 838 -50.80 3.13 -28.32
CA GLN A 838 -51.07 3.19 -26.88
C GLN A 838 -51.79 1.91 -26.38
N LYS A 839 -51.72 1.71 -25.05
CA LYS A 839 -52.71 1.03 -24.17
C LYS A 839 -52.66 -0.52 -24.18
N GLN A 840 -52.76 -1.24 -23.06
CA GLN A 840 -53.38 -0.94 -21.76
C GLN A 840 -53.02 -2.00 -20.69
N LEU A 841 -52.96 -1.56 -19.43
CA LEU A 841 -53.39 -2.21 -18.16
C LEU A 841 -52.65 -3.43 -17.56
N GLY A 842 -52.16 -3.22 -16.33
CA GLY A 842 -51.88 -4.27 -15.33
C GLY A 842 -51.22 -3.74 -14.05
N GLN A 843 -51.99 -3.55 -12.98
CA GLN A 843 -51.65 -3.01 -11.64
C GLN A 843 -50.60 -3.80 -10.83
N PRO A 844 -50.03 -3.22 -9.74
CA PRO A 844 -49.00 -3.85 -8.92
C PRO A 844 -49.61 -4.90 -7.96
N GLN A 845 -49.08 -6.12 -7.99
CA GLN A 845 -49.46 -7.19 -7.07
C GLN A 845 -49.03 -6.88 -5.63
N ALA A 846 -49.98 -7.12 -4.72
CA ALA A 846 -49.89 -6.97 -3.29
C ALA A 846 -48.75 -7.78 -2.66
N ARG A 847 -48.04 -7.17 -1.70
CA ARG A 847 -47.08 -7.85 -0.82
C ARG A 847 -47.83 -8.76 0.16
N CYS A 848 -47.35 -9.99 0.25
CA CYS A 848 -47.85 -11.05 1.13
C CYS A 848 -47.60 -10.71 2.63
N PRO A 849 -48.57 -10.82 3.56
CA PRO A 849 -48.41 -10.42 4.97
C PRO A 849 -47.53 -11.34 5.83
N TRP A 850 -46.99 -12.43 5.27
CA TRP A 850 -46.36 -13.50 6.05
C TRP A 850 -44.88 -13.26 6.36
N SER A 851 -44.17 -12.41 5.60
CA SER A 851 -42.73 -12.19 5.84
C SER A 851 -42.43 -11.36 7.09
N TRP A 852 -43.40 -10.56 7.56
CA TRP A 852 -43.26 -9.73 8.75
C TRP A 852 -43.42 -10.55 10.05
N TRP A 853 -44.29 -11.56 10.04
CA TRP A 853 -44.47 -12.48 11.17
C TRP A 853 -43.26 -13.39 11.39
N CYS A 854 -42.59 -13.84 10.31
CA CYS A 854 -41.36 -14.63 10.43
C CYS A 854 -40.19 -13.82 11.03
N PHE A 855 -40.11 -12.52 10.75
CA PHE A 855 -39.08 -11.64 11.33
C PHE A 855 -39.30 -11.38 12.82
N ILE A 856 -40.56 -11.24 13.26
CA ILE A 856 -40.91 -11.02 14.67
C ILE A 856 -40.73 -12.29 15.51
N LEU A 857 -41.05 -13.47 14.97
CA LEU A 857 -40.82 -14.74 15.65
C LEU A 857 -39.32 -15.08 15.75
N GLY A 858 -38.54 -14.73 14.72
CA GLY A 858 -37.08 -14.91 14.72
C GLY A 858 -36.37 -14.03 15.77
N SER A 859 -36.78 -12.77 15.92
CA SER A 859 -36.20 -11.87 16.91
C SER A 859 -36.57 -12.26 18.34
N LEU A 860 -37.80 -12.73 18.60
CA LEU A 860 -38.20 -13.23 19.91
C LEU A 860 -37.45 -14.51 20.33
N PHE A 861 -37.12 -15.40 19.39
CA PHE A 861 -36.31 -16.60 19.67
C PHE A 861 -34.86 -16.27 20.04
N VAL A 862 -34.27 -15.28 19.36
CA VAL A 862 -32.91 -14.80 19.66
C VAL A 862 -32.88 -14.10 21.03
N SER A 863 -33.87 -13.26 21.34
CA SER A 863 -33.97 -12.63 22.66
C SER A 863 -34.18 -13.64 23.79
N TYR A 864 -35.00 -14.68 23.58
CA TYR A 864 -35.19 -15.76 24.56
C TYR A 864 -33.90 -16.56 24.80
N TYR A 865 -33.12 -16.85 23.75
CA TYR A 865 -31.86 -17.59 23.87
C TYR A 865 -30.75 -16.76 24.54
N VAL A 866 -30.71 -15.45 24.30
CA VAL A 866 -29.75 -14.54 24.95
C VAL A 866 -30.09 -14.36 26.44
N LEU A 867 -31.36 -14.22 26.80
CA LEU A 867 -31.78 -14.10 28.19
C LEU A 867 -31.52 -15.38 29.00
N ARG A 868 -31.68 -16.57 28.39
CA ARG A 868 -31.42 -17.84 29.07
C ARG A 868 -29.93 -18.15 29.30
N LYS A 869 -29.03 -17.47 28.58
CA LYS A 869 -27.57 -17.63 28.74
C LYS A 869 -26.97 -16.74 29.84
N PHE A 870 -27.71 -15.75 30.32
CA PHE A 870 -27.26 -14.82 31.37
C PHE A 870 -27.59 -15.28 32.81
N ASP A 871 -28.39 -16.33 32.99
CA ASP A 871 -28.75 -16.87 34.33
C ASP A 871 -27.73 -17.85 34.94
N PHE A 872 -26.51 -17.94 34.39
CA PHE A 872 -25.45 -18.84 34.87
C PHE A 872 -24.20 -18.11 35.38
N TYR A 873 -24.35 -17.01 36.11
CA TYR A 873 -23.28 -16.50 36.99
C TYR A 873 -23.88 -15.83 38.24
N SER A 874 -23.98 -16.62 39.32
CA SER A 874 -24.14 -16.11 40.68
C SER A 874 -23.03 -16.75 41.55
N PRO A 875 -22.38 -15.99 42.44
CA PRO A 875 -21.03 -16.31 42.89
C PRO A 875 -21.00 -17.36 44.01
N LYS A 876 -20.10 -18.33 43.87
CA LYS A 876 -19.43 -19.05 44.96
C LYS A 876 -18.00 -19.34 44.57
#